data_AF-A0A524ENR4-F1
#
_entry.id   AF-A0A524ENR4-F1
#
_cell.length_a   1.000
_cell.length_b   1.000
_cell.length_c   1.000
_cell.angle_alpha   90.00
_cell.angle_beta   90.00
_cell.angle_gamma   90.00
#
_symmetry.space_group_name_H-M   'P 1'
#
loop_
_entity.id
_entity.type
_entity.pdbx_description
1 polymer ?
#
loop_
_entity_poly.entity_id
_entity_poly.type
_entity_poly.pdbx_seq_one_letter_code
_entity_poly.pdbx_strand_id
1 'polypeptide(L)'
;MSKRVISQIIIDRFGLDLLKKAQDYPINKLTIISLTENPIKIRSTILDDEREFHLIIDEKKKEIFHDCPSFLIHSNKQDKICIHILRLLLSVEQQLSLRIMNNLDQFNFTSEDFGSKKKSKNYKILAQSCFDVQNSVEGLNYLNKAILNQYECADMVEQYLRTALENNLFIEFFEFIKSAHENEIDEEILRFNDYIEKGFLLFLPAISKYSFYNLLRIISFIDKTLETYKIKNKSFLSKILYNLNKMKKSSDFNEKYFAFYFIIKEIDKINDFKNILDSDNLEAFKTELIKRFHNEIDNFCIIDKLKLMKEQFETFKVKRENYYNKYKAYKAEIQELERKVYLKKFSYLKILAEKHKVSTSKIDFRKRRNTYVVNHNKDDLLNPAYLYIIKHIGFFGLNNSTIKSSEIGVNFLIFKELFNDDLHKFPDIFYYKKQFWGENDKYEINPIDGISLLRKSAEYNYQIQQDLSDVKNIMIIEWDLAIKPYQGSIVNAYGSQIIIPDQNNRLFHDLKPFDLCFCQKTPIKIEANIIKMVNIIKKCSFNEAIKAVSSGIDYLEGYYPLSLVNQVLEKKINPFNAYNLVLNNPNKTFIPGYRKFVKAFQKFLFDFIKTEKEYVFNVLKSNPTDYTPQILTLLNLSADLTGLQLPYARFMEDLIKDDITLKQLKHDFLNKIHQYIENDLQNPKKESTIVYDLKSMRNTPFIKYSKRIVEIRKREFENTLIFKHSEHDEEWFDLSEVNKTYYGKKLLKILNVKNPNRADKAELQKFENLAKKIGLNLNMTHWKS
;
A
#
# COMPACT_ATOMS: atom_id res chain seq x y z
N MET A 1 -7.18 10.61 24.50
CA MET A 1 -6.43 11.88 24.37
C MET A 1 -4.93 11.71 24.05
N SER A 2 -4.45 10.57 23.55
CA SER A 2 -3.02 10.17 23.66
C SER A 2 -2.19 10.14 22.34
N LYS A 3 -2.54 10.90 21.30
CA LYS A 3 -1.66 11.07 20.11
C LYS A 3 -1.11 12.49 19.93
N ARG A 4 -1.61 13.48 20.68
CA ARG A 4 -1.24 14.89 20.50
C ARG A 4 0.14 15.26 21.07
N VAL A 5 0.60 14.62 22.15
CA VAL A 5 1.80 15.09 22.87
C VAL A 5 3.10 14.79 22.11
N ILE A 6 3.25 13.59 21.53
CA ILE A 6 4.49 13.23 20.83
C ILE A 6 4.64 14.00 19.51
N SER A 7 3.53 14.17 18.77
CA SER A 7 3.52 14.95 17.53
C SER A 7 3.87 16.41 17.80
N GLN A 8 3.39 16.98 18.91
CA GLN A 8 3.74 18.34 19.30
C GLN A 8 5.24 18.45 19.62
N ILE A 9 5.80 17.53 20.42
CA ILE A 9 7.25 17.54 20.72
C ILE A 9 8.09 17.41 19.45
N ILE A 10 7.67 16.59 18.48
CA ILE A 10 8.35 16.46 17.19
C ILE A 10 8.28 17.79 16.41
N ILE A 11 7.12 18.44 16.38
CA ILE A 11 6.96 19.77 15.74
C ILE A 11 7.89 20.78 16.40
N ASP A 12 7.90 20.84 17.73
CA ASP A 12 8.66 21.82 18.50
C ASP A 12 10.18 21.62 18.32
N ARG A 13 10.65 20.37 18.20
CA ARG A 13 12.08 20.06 18.09
C ARG A 13 12.61 19.96 16.65
N PHE A 14 11.79 19.49 15.71
CA PHE A 14 12.24 19.13 14.35
C PHE A 14 11.39 19.72 13.22
N GLY A 15 10.31 20.42 13.56
CA GLY A 15 9.43 21.08 12.60
C GLY A 15 8.30 20.20 12.06
N LEU A 16 7.25 20.87 11.58
CA LEU A 16 6.03 20.25 11.04
C LEU A 16 6.28 19.42 9.78
N ASP A 17 7.21 19.84 8.93
CA ASP A 17 7.49 19.18 7.66
C ASP A 17 8.05 17.78 7.84
N LEU A 18 8.93 17.58 8.83
CA LEU A 18 9.51 16.28 9.11
C LEU A 18 8.48 15.33 9.74
N LEU A 19 7.58 15.84 10.58
CA LEU A 19 6.45 15.08 11.10
C LEU A 19 5.53 14.58 9.98
N LYS A 20 5.14 15.45 9.05
CA LYS A 20 4.28 15.08 7.91
C LYS A 20 4.92 13.96 7.10
N LYS A 21 6.20 14.12 6.74
CA LYS A 21 6.96 13.08 6.00
C LYS A 21 7.01 11.74 6.75
N ALA A 22 7.20 11.77 8.07
CA ALA A 22 7.21 10.56 8.89
C ALA A 22 5.82 9.89 8.96
N GLN A 23 4.74 10.68 9.00
CA GLN A 23 3.36 10.18 8.98
C GLN A 23 3.00 9.56 7.62
N ASP A 24 3.48 10.18 6.53
CA ASP A 24 3.28 9.74 5.14
C ASP A 24 4.11 8.49 4.80
N TYR A 25 5.18 8.21 5.56
CA TYR A 25 6.00 7.02 5.34
C TYR A 25 5.20 5.73 5.64
N PRO A 26 5.04 4.79 4.69
CA PRO A 26 4.17 3.62 4.89
C PRO A 26 4.55 2.76 6.11
N ILE A 27 3.57 2.36 6.92
CA ILE A 27 3.81 1.52 8.12
C ILE A 27 4.34 0.14 7.74
N ASN A 28 3.84 -0.44 6.65
CA ASN A 28 4.27 -1.74 6.14
C ASN A 28 5.75 -1.80 5.69
N LYS A 29 6.42 -0.65 5.59
CA LYS A 29 7.87 -0.56 5.33
C LYS A 29 8.72 -0.59 6.60
N LEU A 30 8.11 -0.57 7.79
CA LEU A 30 8.79 -0.65 9.08
C LEU A 30 8.40 -1.93 9.80
N THR A 31 9.39 -2.76 10.12
CA THR A 31 9.19 -4.01 10.86
C THR A 31 9.90 -3.92 12.20
N ILE A 32 9.16 -4.01 13.30
CA ILE A 32 9.74 -4.13 14.65
C ILE A 32 10.09 -5.59 14.89
N ILE A 33 11.39 -5.86 15.05
CA ILE A 33 11.94 -7.21 15.25
C ILE A 33 11.82 -7.62 16.71
N SER A 34 12.14 -6.70 17.62
CA SER A 34 12.04 -6.94 19.06
C SER A 34 11.86 -5.63 19.81
N LEU A 35 11.02 -5.63 20.83
CA LEU A 35 10.80 -4.50 21.71
C LEU A 35 10.84 -4.97 23.17
N THR A 36 11.65 -4.29 23.97
CA THR A 36 11.77 -4.48 25.42
C THR A 36 11.71 -3.10 26.07
N GLU A 37 10.94 -2.97 27.14
CA GLU A 37 10.56 -1.65 27.68
C GLU A 37 11.45 -1.17 28.83
N ASN A 38 12.04 -2.08 29.60
CA ASN A 38 12.82 -1.76 30.79
C ASN A 38 14.06 -2.66 30.93
N PRO A 39 15.27 -2.18 30.56
CA PRO A 39 15.53 -0.92 29.86
C PRO A 39 14.99 -0.95 28.42
N ILE A 40 14.74 0.23 27.84
CA ILE A 40 14.23 0.35 26.47
C ILE A 40 15.26 -0.21 25.50
N LYS A 41 14.85 -1.22 24.75
CA LYS A 41 15.62 -1.73 23.62
C LYS A 41 14.68 -2.12 22.48
N ILE A 42 14.79 -1.39 21.39
CA ILE A 42 13.97 -1.56 20.18
C ILE A 42 14.91 -1.94 19.04
N ARG A 43 14.56 -2.99 18.30
CA ARG A 43 15.22 -3.38 17.05
C ARG A 43 14.18 -3.36 15.94
N SER A 44 14.50 -2.71 14.84
CA SER A 44 13.64 -2.67 13.66
C SER A 44 14.45 -2.71 12.37
N THR A 45 13.82 -3.20 11.31
CA THR A 45 14.25 -3.03 9.91
C THR A 45 13.28 -2.14 9.17
N ILE A 46 13.81 -1.40 8.20
CA ILE A 46 13.11 -0.35 7.48
C ILE A 46 13.46 -0.49 6.00
N LEU A 47 12.47 -0.66 5.14
CA LEU A 47 12.71 -0.79 3.71
C LEU A 47 12.45 0.52 2.98
N ASP A 48 13.49 1.09 2.39
CA ASP A 48 13.38 2.30 1.57
C ASP A 48 14.14 2.12 0.24
N ASP A 49 13.46 2.42 -0.88
CA ASP A 49 14.01 2.34 -2.23
C ASP A 49 14.84 1.07 -2.54
N GLU A 50 14.28 -0.10 -2.24
CA GLU A 50 14.91 -1.43 -2.42
C GLU A 50 16.11 -1.72 -1.50
N ARG A 51 16.41 -0.84 -0.53
CA ARG A 51 17.41 -1.06 0.51
C ARG A 51 16.76 -1.31 1.86
N GLU A 52 17.33 -2.26 2.59
CA GLU A 52 16.96 -2.58 3.97
C GLU A 52 17.92 -1.84 4.93
N PHE A 53 17.36 -0.97 5.75
CA PHE A 53 18.03 -0.24 6.81
C PHE A 53 17.69 -0.85 8.18
N HIS A 54 18.64 -0.79 9.10
CA HIS A 54 18.49 -1.24 10.48
C HIS A 54 18.42 -0.03 11.40
N LEU A 55 17.46 -0.04 12.32
CA LEU A 55 17.34 0.95 13.37
C LEU A 55 17.29 0.24 14.73
N ILE A 56 18.16 0.63 15.64
CA ILE A 56 18.26 0.06 16.99
C ILE A 56 18.33 1.21 18.00
N ILE A 57 17.43 1.20 18.97
CA ILE A 57 17.45 2.09 20.13
C ILE A 57 17.80 1.24 21.34
N ASP A 58 18.88 1.55 22.06
CA ASP A 58 19.36 0.81 23.23
C ASP A 58 19.66 1.80 24.37
N GLU A 59 18.72 1.93 25.31
CA GLU A 59 18.81 2.84 26.46
C GLU A 59 19.94 2.44 27.40
N LYS A 60 20.19 1.14 27.57
CA LYS A 60 21.25 0.64 28.45
C LYS A 60 22.64 1.05 27.95
N LYS A 61 22.84 1.02 26.63
CA LYS A 61 24.06 1.49 25.97
C LYS A 61 24.06 3.00 25.66
N LYS A 62 22.93 3.69 25.91
CA LYS A 62 22.70 5.07 25.47
C LYS A 62 23.02 5.26 23.98
N GLU A 63 22.53 4.37 23.14
CA GLU A 63 22.84 4.35 21.71
C GLU A 63 21.58 4.31 20.83
N ILE A 64 21.55 5.15 19.79
CA ILE A 64 20.65 5.02 18.64
C ILE A 64 21.52 4.73 17.43
N PHE A 65 21.42 3.49 16.94
CA PHE A 65 22.11 3.04 15.74
C PHE A 65 21.16 3.07 14.55
N HIS A 66 21.58 3.71 13.45
CA HIS A 66 20.87 3.64 12.18
C HIS A 66 21.83 3.78 11.00
N ASP A 67 21.59 3.04 9.94
CA ASP A 67 22.42 2.96 8.73
C ASP A 67 21.79 3.64 7.51
N CYS A 68 20.83 4.55 7.71
CA CYS A 68 20.33 5.37 6.61
C CYS A 68 21.32 6.49 6.23
N PRO A 69 21.25 7.04 5.01
CA PRO A 69 22.14 8.09 4.55
C PRO A 69 22.20 9.32 5.47
N SER A 70 21.09 9.71 6.11
CA SER A 70 21.06 10.85 7.04
C SER A 70 22.02 10.67 8.22
N PHE A 71 22.21 9.44 8.70
CA PHE A 71 23.12 9.13 9.81
C PHE A 71 24.59 9.17 9.40
N LEU A 72 24.87 8.89 8.12
CA LEU A 72 26.21 8.85 7.54
C LEU A 72 26.70 10.24 7.09
N ILE A 73 25.80 11.08 6.57
CA ILE A 73 26.16 12.34 5.90
C ILE A 73 26.25 13.52 6.89
N HIS A 74 25.40 13.55 7.91
CA HIS A 74 25.31 14.70 8.82
C HIS A 74 26.18 14.51 10.07
N SER A 75 26.92 15.55 10.45
CA SER A 75 27.75 15.57 11.66
C SER A 75 26.95 15.96 12.91
N ASN A 76 25.97 16.84 12.79
CA ASN A 76 25.13 17.30 13.92
C ASN A 76 24.06 16.27 14.30
N LYS A 77 23.82 16.09 15.61
CA LYS A 77 22.80 15.14 16.13
C LYS A 77 21.38 15.46 15.64
N GLN A 78 21.00 16.74 15.58
CA GLN A 78 19.66 17.14 15.15
C GLN A 78 19.40 16.79 13.68
N ASP A 79 20.40 16.96 12.82
CA ASP A 79 20.32 16.66 11.38
C ASP A 79 20.34 15.14 11.08
N LYS A 80 20.77 14.31 12.06
CA LYS A 80 20.70 12.84 11.95
C LYS A 80 19.29 12.29 12.18
N ILE A 81 18.38 13.05 12.81
CA ILE A 81 17.00 12.59 13.05
C ILE A 81 16.26 12.51 11.71
N CYS A 82 16.11 11.29 11.20
CA CYS A 82 15.47 11.02 9.93
C CYS A 82 13.99 10.64 10.09
N ILE A 83 13.27 10.62 8.97
CA ILE A 83 11.85 10.22 8.89
C ILE A 83 11.60 8.83 9.49
N HIS A 84 12.59 7.93 9.39
CA HIS A 84 12.50 6.55 9.85
C HIS A 84 12.42 6.44 11.37
N ILE A 85 13.20 7.23 12.11
CA ILE A 85 13.18 7.25 13.58
C ILE A 85 11.86 7.80 14.07
N LEU A 86 11.44 8.93 13.50
CA LEU A 86 10.17 9.52 13.86
C LEU A 86 9.01 8.57 13.54
N ARG A 87 9.08 7.87 12.41
CA ARG A 87 8.08 6.84 12.08
C ARG A 87 8.08 5.70 13.09
N LEU A 88 9.24 5.19 13.52
CA LEU A 88 9.32 4.20 14.59
C LEU A 88 8.65 4.72 15.87
N LEU A 89 8.99 5.94 16.30
CA LEU A 89 8.43 6.56 17.51
C LEU A 89 6.93 6.80 17.42
N LEU A 90 6.40 7.07 16.23
CA LEU A 90 4.96 7.18 15.99
C LEU A 90 4.25 5.82 15.97
N SER A 91 4.99 4.72 15.79
CA SER A 91 4.46 3.36 15.70
C SER A 91 4.53 2.58 17.01
N VAL A 92 5.35 2.98 17.98
CA VAL A 92 5.43 2.35 19.32
C VAL A 92 4.54 3.08 20.33
N GLU A 93 4.37 2.49 21.52
CA GLU A 93 3.54 3.09 22.56
C GLU A 93 4.02 4.49 22.97
N GLN A 94 3.07 5.41 23.17
CA GLN A 94 3.36 6.81 23.42
C GLN A 94 4.28 7.02 24.63
N GLN A 95 4.14 6.22 25.69
CA GLN A 95 4.98 6.32 26.88
C GLN A 95 6.45 6.02 26.58
N LEU A 96 6.73 4.97 25.80
CA LEU A 96 8.08 4.64 25.34
C LEU A 96 8.66 5.75 24.47
N SER A 97 7.87 6.24 23.51
CA SER A 97 8.29 7.32 22.61
C SER A 97 8.63 8.59 23.36
N LEU A 98 7.81 8.97 24.35
CA LEU A 98 8.08 10.13 25.22
C LEU A 98 9.36 9.94 26.02
N ARG A 99 9.60 8.74 26.57
CA ARG A 99 10.82 8.47 27.35
C ARG A 99 12.08 8.55 26.49
N ILE A 100 12.04 8.04 25.27
CA ILE A 100 13.14 8.15 24.29
C ILE A 100 13.34 9.62 23.90
N MET A 101 12.28 10.34 23.55
CA MET A 101 12.36 11.74 23.10
C MET A 101 12.84 12.69 24.19
N ASN A 102 12.36 12.52 25.43
CA ASN A 102 12.78 13.35 26.55
C ASN A 102 14.26 13.14 26.90
N ASN A 103 14.80 11.94 26.65
CA ASN A 103 16.21 11.61 26.91
C ASN A 103 17.06 11.59 25.64
N LEU A 104 16.57 12.11 24.51
CA LEU A 104 17.21 11.95 23.21
C LEU A 104 18.66 12.46 23.18
N ASP A 105 18.94 13.55 23.91
CA ASP A 105 20.26 14.16 24.00
C ASP A 105 21.30 13.27 24.70
N GLN A 106 20.83 12.35 25.55
CA GLN A 106 21.65 11.38 26.26
C GLN A 106 22.12 10.22 25.37
N PHE A 107 21.50 10.04 24.19
CA PHE A 107 21.87 8.99 23.26
C PHE A 107 23.01 9.43 22.33
N ASN A 108 23.88 8.48 22.03
CA ASN A 108 24.89 8.58 20.98
C ASN A 108 24.33 8.03 19.67
N PHE A 109 24.50 8.78 18.59
CA PHE A 109 23.98 8.46 17.26
C PHE A 109 25.09 7.82 16.43
N THR A 110 25.01 6.51 16.26
CA THR A 110 26.04 5.72 15.58
C THR A 110 25.55 5.17 14.25
N SER A 111 26.48 5.01 13.31
CA SER A 111 26.26 4.42 12.00
C SER A 111 27.49 3.61 11.62
N GLU A 112 27.31 2.46 10.98
CA GLU A 112 28.38 1.62 10.47
C GLU A 112 28.00 1.08 9.08
N ASP A 113 29.02 0.90 8.22
CA ASP A 113 28.92 0.32 6.88
C ASP A 113 28.50 -1.17 6.90
N PHE A 114 28.56 -1.82 5.73
CA PHE A 114 28.32 -3.26 5.57
C PHE A 114 29.22 -4.07 6.51
N GLY A 115 28.66 -5.04 7.26
CA GLY A 115 29.42 -5.92 8.16
C GLY A 115 29.27 -5.69 9.68
N SER A 116 28.35 -4.83 10.15
CA SER A 116 28.14 -4.60 11.59
C SER A 116 27.56 -5.83 12.32
N LYS A 117 28.20 -6.27 13.43
CA LYS A 117 27.67 -7.33 14.33
C LYS A 117 26.22 -7.06 14.79
N LYS A 118 25.80 -5.78 14.85
CA LYS A 118 24.43 -5.39 15.19
C LYS A 118 23.41 -5.79 14.12
N LYS A 119 23.76 -5.65 12.84
CA LYS A 119 22.91 -6.05 11.69
C LYS A 119 22.76 -7.57 11.64
N SER A 120 23.87 -8.32 11.78
CA SER A 120 23.82 -9.79 11.88
C SER A 120 22.90 -10.25 13.00
N LYS A 121 22.96 -9.63 14.19
CA LYS A 121 22.04 -9.98 15.28
C LYS A 121 20.57 -9.74 14.94
N ASN A 122 20.22 -8.67 14.22
CA ASN A 122 18.84 -8.47 13.75
C ASN A 122 18.41 -9.59 12.79
N TYR A 123 19.28 -9.93 11.82
CA TYR A 123 19.00 -11.00 10.87
C TYR A 123 18.88 -12.37 11.52
N LYS A 124 19.68 -12.68 12.56
CA LYS A 124 19.52 -13.91 13.35
C LYS A 124 18.15 -14.00 14.04
N ILE A 125 17.69 -12.90 14.64
CA ILE A 125 16.38 -12.88 15.32
C ILE A 125 15.26 -13.06 14.28
N LEU A 126 15.36 -12.37 13.15
CA LEU A 126 14.43 -12.53 12.03
C LEU A 126 14.42 -13.96 11.50
N ALA A 127 15.59 -14.56 11.26
CA ALA A 127 15.72 -15.95 10.82
C ALA A 127 15.02 -16.91 11.79
N GLN A 128 15.28 -16.78 13.09
CA GLN A 128 14.64 -17.60 14.11
C GLN A 128 13.11 -17.43 14.10
N SER A 129 12.62 -16.19 14.05
CA SER A 129 11.18 -15.94 13.98
C SER A 129 10.52 -16.58 12.76
N CYS A 130 11.23 -16.65 11.63
CA CYS A 130 10.75 -17.35 10.43
C CYS A 130 10.74 -18.87 10.62
N PHE A 131 11.76 -19.45 11.26
CA PHE A 131 11.80 -20.87 11.56
C PHE A 131 10.69 -21.28 12.55
N ASP A 132 10.40 -20.44 13.55
CA ASP A 132 9.34 -20.68 14.55
C ASP A 132 7.94 -20.77 13.91
N VAL A 133 7.72 -20.06 12.79
CA VAL A 133 6.46 -20.13 12.00
C VAL A 133 6.56 -21.06 10.78
N GLN A 134 7.55 -21.95 10.75
CA GLN A 134 7.79 -22.92 9.67
C GLN A 134 8.03 -22.30 8.27
N ASN A 135 8.48 -21.05 8.21
CA ASN A 135 8.89 -20.39 6.97
C ASN A 135 10.40 -20.54 6.75
N SER A 136 10.83 -21.76 6.44
CA SER A 136 12.24 -22.14 6.37
C SER A 136 13.02 -21.41 5.28
N VAL A 137 12.41 -21.13 4.12
CA VAL A 137 13.09 -20.41 3.01
C VAL A 137 13.46 -18.99 3.41
N GLU A 138 12.50 -18.23 3.97
CA GLU A 138 12.78 -16.87 4.43
C GLU A 138 13.77 -16.85 5.61
N GLY A 139 13.64 -17.83 6.51
CA GLY A 139 14.56 -17.98 7.63
C GLY A 139 15.99 -18.22 7.17
N LEU A 140 16.20 -19.08 6.18
CA LEU A 140 17.50 -19.30 5.55
C LEU A 140 18.02 -18.03 4.88
N ASN A 141 17.20 -17.27 4.15
CA ASN A 141 17.63 -16.01 3.54
C ASN A 141 18.15 -14.99 4.57
N TYR A 142 17.45 -14.84 5.69
CA TYR A 142 17.93 -13.99 6.78
C TYR A 142 19.18 -14.55 7.45
N LEU A 143 19.27 -15.87 7.63
CA LEU A 143 20.47 -16.50 8.19
C LEU A 143 21.69 -16.28 7.29
N ASN A 144 21.53 -16.36 5.96
CA ASN A 144 22.59 -16.03 5.00
C ASN A 144 23.06 -14.58 5.16
N LYS A 145 22.13 -13.62 5.25
CA LYS A 145 22.46 -12.20 5.51
C LYS A 145 23.15 -11.97 6.86
N ALA A 146 22.95 -12.87 7.84
CA ALA A 146 23.60 -12.78 9.14
C ALA A 146 25.08 -13.19 9.11
N ILE A 147 25.51 -13.89 8.06
CA ILE A 147 26.90 -14.28 7.82
C ILE A 147 27.62 -13.09 7.17
N LEU A 148 28.39 -12.35 7.97
CA LEU A 148 28.97 -11.07 7.56
C LEU A 148 30.42 -11.15 7.09
N ASN A 149 31.18 -12.11 7.61
CA ASN A 149 32.56 -12.35 7.23
C ASN A 149 32.94 -13.81 7.55
N GLN A 150 34.11 -14.23 7.05
CA GLN A 150 34.66 -15.57 7.23
C GLN A 150 34.97 -15.95 8.69
N TYR A 151 35.06 -14.98 9.61
CA TYR A 151 35.41 -15.21 11.01
C TYR A 151 34.15 -15.37 11.87
N GLU A 152 34.13 -16.33 12.80
CA GLU A 152 32.99 -16.56 13.73
C GLU A 152 31.65 -16.92 13.02
N CYS A 153 31.69 -17.57 11.85
CA CYS A 153 30.48 -17.93 11.09
C CYS A 153 30.10 -19.42 11.10
N ALA A 154 30.97 -20.31 11.62
CA ALA A 154 30.80 -21.76 11.58
C ALA A 154 29.42 -22.25 12.08
N ASP A 155 28.97 -21.79 13.25
CA ASP A 155 27.67 -22.20 13.82
C ASP A 155 26.48 -21.81 12.90
N MET A 156 26.57 -20.65 12.25
CA MET A 156 25.53 -20.18 11.33
C MET A 156 25.53 -20.97 10.03
N VAL A 157 26.72 -21.29 9.50
CA VAL A 157 26.90 -22.13 8.32
C VAL A 157 26.34 -23.52 8.60
N GLU A 158 26.69 -24.13 9.73
CA GLU A 158 26.15 -25.44 10.12
C GLU A 158 24.64 -25.40 10.28
N GLN A 159 24.11 -24.39 10.99
CA GLN A 159 22.67 -24.21 11.15
C GLN A 159 21.97 -24.07 9.79
N TYR A 160 22.55 -23.32 8.85
CA TYR A 160 22.01 -23.16 7.50
C TYR A 160 21.95 -24.50 6.78
N LEU A 161 23.08 -25.19 6.68
CA LEU A 161 23.19 -26.47 5.96
C LEU A 161 22.26 -27.51 6.57
N ARG A 162 22.23 -27.65 7.90
CA ARG A 162 21.34 -28.58 8.61
C ARG A 162 19.88 -28.28 8.33
N THR A 163 19.46 -27.02 8.52
CA THR A 163 18.06 -26.61 8.35
C THR A 163 17.60 -26.82 6.90
N ALA A 164 18.44 -26.49 5.92
CA ALA A 164 18.13 -26.71 4.51
C ALA A 164 17.93 -28.21 4.20
N LEU A 165 18.79 -29.10 4.72
CA LEU A 165 18.66 -30.54 4.52
C LEU A 165 17.43 -31.14 5.23
N GLU A 166 17.18 -30.77 6.48
CA GLU A 166 16.02 -31.25 7.25
C GLU A 166 14.68 -30.90 6.58
N ASN A 167 14.65 -29.78 5.84
CA ASN A 167 13.48 -29.30 5.12
C ASN A 167 13.48 -29.67 3.62
N ASN A 168 14.45 -30.45 3.12
CA ASN A 168 14.61 -30.81 1.70
C ASN A 168 14.73 -29.58 0.76
N LEU A 169 15.35 -28.50 1.21
CA LEU A 169 15.53 -27.24 0.47
C LEU A 169 16.83 -27.26 -0.35
N PHE A 170 16.89 -28.11 -1.38
CA PHE A 170 18.13 -28.35 -2.13
C PHE A 170 18.55 -27.16 -3.02
N ILE A 171 17.62 -26.32 -3.47
CA ILE A 171 17.97 -25.11 -4.25
C ILE A 171 18.77 -24.17 -3.36
N GLU A 172 18.21 -23.84 -2.20
CA GLU A 172 18.81 -22.96 -1.19
C GLU A 172 20.14 -23.54 -0.69
N PHE A 173 20.18 -24.86 -0.45
CA PHE A 173 21.39 -25.56 -0.03
C PHE A 173 22.57 -25.36 -1.00
N PHE A 174 22.39 -25.68 -2.29
CA PHE A 174 23.46 -25.54 -3.27
C PHE A 174 23.74 -24.08 -3.65
N GLU A 175 22.72 -23.21 -3.66
CA GLU A 175 22.90 -21.77 -3.87
C GLU A 175 23.77 -21.16 -2.77
N PHE A 176 23.55 -21.55 -1.52
CA PHE A 176 24.33 -21.09 -0.40
C PHE A 176 25.80 -21.50 -0.52
N ILE A 177 26.07 -22.78 -0.83
CA ILE A 177 27.44 -23.27 -1.03
C ILE A 177 28.14 -22.50 -2.16
N LYS A 178 27.45 -22.28 -3.29
CA LYS A 178 27.96 -21.41 -4.36
C LYS A 178 28.27 -19.99 -3.86
N SER A 179 27.34 -19.39 -3.12
CA SER A 179 27.48 -18.01 -2.66
C SER A 179 28.60 -17.84 -1.63
N ALA A 180 28.85 -18.84 -0.81
CA ALA A 180 29.95 -18.82 0.15
C ALA A 180 31.31 -18.80 -0.54
N HIS A 181 31.43 -19.46 -1.70
CA HIS A 181 32.62 -19.35 -2.55
C HIS A 181 32.81 -17.93 -3.10
N GLU A 182 31.74 -17.32 -3.60
CA GLU A 182 31.78 -15.94 -4.11
C GLU A 182 32.09 -14.91 -3.01
N ASN A 183 31.89 -15.27 -1.74
CA ASN A 183 32.08 -14.40 -0.57
C ASN A 183 33.29 -14.77 0.29
N GLU A 184 34.23 -15.59 -0.20
CA GLU A 184 35.47 -15.99 0.50
C GLU A 184 35.24 -16.77 1.82
N ILE A 185 34.15 -17.54 1.94
CA ILE A 185 33.81 -18.35 3.14
C ILE A 185 34.12 -19.86 2.92
N ASP A 186 34.78 -20.20 1.81
CA ASP A 186 35.05 -21.59 1.40
C ASP A 186 35.74 -22.44 2.46
N GLU A 187 36.72 -21.88 3.16
CA GLU A 187 37.49 -22.62 4.16
C GLU A 187 36.62 -23.14 5.32
N GLU A 188 35.59 -22.38 5.70
CA GLU A 188 34.63 -22.79 6.72
C GLU A 188 33.65 -23.83 6.17
N ILE A 189 33.20 -23.70 4.91
CA ILE A 189 32.35 -24.72 4.28
C ILE A 189 33.05 -26.08 4.19
N LEU A 190 34.35 -26.10 3.89
CA LEU A 190 35.12 -27.34 3.80
C LEU A 190 35.20 -28.11 5.14
N ARG A 191 34.90 -27.46 6.28
CA ARG A 191 34.76 -28.16 7.57
C ARG A 191 33.49 -28.99 7.66
N PHE A 192 32.50 -28.69 6.83
CA PHE A 192 31.17 -29.32 6.81
C PHE A 192 30.97 -30.23 5.59
N ASN A 193 32.04 -30.85 5.08
CA ASN A 193 31.98 -31.76 3.91
C ASN A 193 30.92 -32.86 4.05
N ASP A 194 30.71 -33.38 5.26
CA ASP A 194 29.68 -34.40 5.52
C ASP A 194 28.26 -33.90 5.19
N TYR A 195 27.97 -32.61 5.43
CA TYR A 195 26.70 -32.01 5.03
C TYR A 195 26.59 -31.91 3.50
N ILE A 196 27.68 -31.57 2.80
CA ILE A 196 27.72 -31.51 1.34
C ILE A 196 27.45 -32.90 0.74
N GLU A 197 28.16 -33.93 1.21
CA GLU A 197 27.96 -35.32 0.77
C GLU A 197 26.52 -35.79 1.05
N LYS A 198 26.00 -35.52 2.26
CA LYS A 198 24.61 -35.81 2.62
C LYS A 198 23.63 -35.08 1.71
N GLY A 199 23.91 -33.82 1.37
CA GLY A 199 23.09 -33.01 0.46
C GLY A 199 23.00 -33.62 -0.93
N PHE A 200 24.12 -34.05 -1.52
CA PHE A 200 24.10 -34.81 -2.78
C PHE A 200 23.28 -36.10 -2.67
N LEU A 201 23.51 -36.91 -1.63
CA LEU A 201 22.79 -38.19 -1.48
C LEU A 201 21.29 -38.02 -1.29
N LEU A 202 20.85 -36.98 -0.57
CA LEU A 202 19.43 -36.68 -0.39
C LEU A 202 18.80 -36.01 -1.61
N PHE A 203 19.59 -35.25 -2.38
CA PHE A 203 19.12 -34.61 -3.60
C PHE A 203 18.85 -35.61 -4.72
N LEU A 204 19.70 -36.63 -4.90
CA LEU A 204 19.58 -37.57 -6.02
C LEU A 204 18.18 -38.21 -6.16
N PRO A 205 17.56 -38.77 -5.09
CA PRO A 205 16.21 -39.33 -5.16
C PRO A 205 15.10 -38.27 -5.34
N ALA A 206 15.40 -36.99 -5.16
CA ALA A 206 14.44 -35.89 -5.28
C ALA A 206 14.42 -35.24 -6.67
N ILE A 207 15.40 -35.52 -7.54
CA ILE A 207 15.59 -34.85 -8.84
C ILE A 207 14.33 -34.87 -9.72
N SER A 208 13.63 -36.01 -9.80
CA SER A 208 12.41 -36.15 -10.61
C SER A 208 11.25 -35.27 -10.10
N LYS A 209 11.29 -34.79 -8.86
CA LYS A 209 10.28 -33.90 -8.28
C LYS A 209 10.49 -32.43 -8.66
N TYR A 210 11.67 -32.05 -9.14
CA TYR A 210 11.97 -30.67 -9.49
C TYR A 210 11.43 -30.30 -10.87
N SER A 211 11.04 -29.04 -11.05
CA SER A 211 10.87 -28.52 -12.39
C SER A 211 12.22 -28.53 -13.11
N PHE A 212 12.20 -28.78 -14.43
CA PHE A 212 13.44 -28.83 -15.19
C PHE A 212 14.27 -27.53 -15.06
N TYR A 213 13.62 -26.37 -14.95
CA TYR A 213 14.33 -25.11 -14.71
C TYR A 213 15.05 -25.07 -13.36
N ASN A 214 14.40 -25.51 -12.28
CA ASN A 214 15.03 -25.54 -10.97
C ASN A 214 16.17 -26.56 -10.93
N LEU A 215 16.06 -27.69 -11.64
CA LEU A 215 17.17 -28.62 -11.80
C LEU A 215 18.37 -27.95 -12.49
N LEU A 216 18.16 -27.24 -13.59
CA LEU A 216 19.23 -26.51 -14.29
C LEU A 216 19.95 -25.51 -13.38
N ARG A 217 19.20 -24.81 -12.51
CA ARG A 217 19.77 -23.90 -11.49
C ARG A 217 20.61 -24.65 -10.46
N ILE A 218 20.09 -25.75 -9.92
CA ILE A 218 20.85 -26.58 -8.96
C ILE A 218 22.14 -27.08 -9.60
N ILE A 219 22.08 -27.52 -10.87
CA ILE A 219 23.27 -27.96 -11.62
C ILE A 219 24.30 -26.84 -11.74
N SER A 220 23.90 -25.61 -12.08
CA SER A 220 24.87 -24.51 -12.17
C SER A 220 25.47 -24.12 -10.82
N PHE A 221 24.74 -24.33 -9.72
CA PHE A 221 25.27 -24.17 -8.37
C PHE A 221 26.24 -25.30 -7.98
N ILE A 222 25.91 -26.53 -8.35
CA ILE A 222 26.77 -27.71 -8.18
C ILE A 222 28.08 -27.55 -8.97
N ASP A 223 28.02 -27.08 -10.22
CA ASP A 223 29.22 -26.85 -11.03
C ASP A 223 30.23 -25.97 -10.30
N LYS A 224 29.74 -24.87 -9.73
CA LYS A 224 30.60 -23.96 -8.97
C LYS A 224 31.10 -24.59 -7.68
N THR A 225 30.26 -25.36 -7.00
CA THR A 225 30.65 -26.13 -5.80
C THR A 225 31.79 -27.12 -6.10
N LEU A 226 31.75 -27.80 -7.25
CA LEU A 226 32.76 -28.79 -7.65
C LEU A 226 34.08 -28.17 -8.14
N GLU A 227 34.15 -26.85 -8.33
CA GLU A 227 35.43 -26.17 -8.57
C GLU A 227 36.30 -26.14 -7.30
N THR A 228 35.68 -26.05 -6.11
CA THR A 228 36.36 -25.98 -4.81
C THR A 228 36.29 -27.28 -4.02
N TYR A 229 35.12 -27.93 -3.98
CA TYR A 229 34.93 -29.18 -3.27
C TYR A 229 35.47 -30.36 -4.09
N LYS A 230 36.50 -31.02 -3.57
CA LYS A 230 37.04 -32.25 -4.16
C LYS A 230 36.44 -33.47 -3.49
N ILE A 231 35.70 -34.25 -4.27
CA ILE A 231 35.16 -35.54 -3.85
C ILE A 231 36.33 -36.51 -3.60
N LYS A 232 36.66 -36.76 -2.32
CA LYS A 232 37.74 -37.69 -1.92
C LYS A 232 37.22 -38.98 -1.30
N ASN A 233 36.01 -38.95 -0.71
CA ASN A 233 35.45 -40.09 -0.01
C ASN A 233 35.01 -41.19 -1.00
N LYS A 234 35.70 -42.33 -0.97
CA LYS A 234 35.41 -43.48 -1.85
C LYS A 234 34.02 -44.08 -1.63
N SER A 235 33.51 -44.09 -0.39
CA SER A 235 32.19 -44.63 -0.06
C SER A 235 31.06 -43.73 -0.60
N PHE A 236 31.24 -42.42 -0.50
CA PHE A 236 30.32 -41.46 -1.11
C PHE A 236 30.35 -41.59 -2.63
N LEU A 237 31.54 -41.64 -3.23
CA LEU A 237 31.70 -41.77 -4.69
C LEU A 237 31.01 -43.02 -5.24
N SER A 238 31.15 -44.18 -4.59
CA SER A 238 30.51 -45.42 -5.03
C SER A 238 28.98 -45.36 -4.97
N LYS A 239 28.41 -44.69 -3.95
CA LYS A 239 26.96 -44.44 -3.85
C LYS A 239 26.46 -43.51 -4.95
N ILE A 240 27.20 -42.43 -5.24
CA ILE A 240 26.88 -41.52 -6.34
C ILE A 240 26.94 -42.25 -7.68
N LEU A 241 28.01 -43.00 -7.96
CA LEU A 241 28.18 -43.83 -9.16
C LEU A 241 27.00 -44.77 -9.38
N TYR A 242 26.59 -45.50 -8.33
CA TYR A 242 25.46 -46.42 -8.37
C TYR A 242 24.16 -45.70 -8.79
N ASN A 243 23.86 -44.57 -8.15
CA ASN A 243 22.66 -43.80 -8.45
C ASN A 243 22.69 -43.20 -9.86
N LEU A 244 23.81 -42.62 -10.29
CA LEU A 244 23.95 -42.05 -11.63
C LEU A 244 23.76 -43.11 -12.72
N ASN A 245 24.29 -44.32 -12.53
CA ASN A 245 24.11 -45.41 -13.50
C ASN A 245 22.64 -45.87 -13.61
N LYS A 246 21.91 -45.85 -12.49
CA LYS A 246 20.46 -46.10 -12.48
C LYS A 246 19.69 -44.98 -13.19
N MET A 247 20.00 -43.72 -12.85
CA MET A 247 19.33 -42.53 -13.39
C MET A 247 19.55 -42.34 -14.90
N LYS A 248 20.73 -42.68 -15.41
CA LYS A 248 21.03 -42.69 -16.85
C LYS A 248 20.03 -43.55 -17.65
N LYS A 249 19.52 -44.62 -17.03
CA LYS A 249 18.55 -45.55 -17.63
C LYS A 249 17.09 -45.24 -17.27
N SER A 250 16.84 -44.16 -16.50
CA SER A 250 15.50 -43.79 -16.05
C SER A 250 14.61 -43.36 -17.22
N SER A 251 13.30 -43.54 -17.11
CA SER A 251 12.36 -42.92 -18.06
C SER A 251 12.20 -41.41 -17.80
N ASP A 252 12.55 -40.95 -16.59
CA ASP A 252 12.47 -39.54 -16.23
C ASP A 252 13.58 -38.71 -16.89
N PHE A 253 13.19 -37.61 -17.54
CA PHE A 253 14.12 -36.76 -18.27
C PHE A 253 15.08 -36.01 -17.33
N ASN A 254 14.62 -35.56 -16.17
CA ASN A 254 15.43 -34.82 -15.21
C ASN A 254 16.53 -35.71 -14.63
N GLU A 255 16.19 -36.94 -14.28
CA GLU A 255 17.14 -37.94 -13.78
C GLU A 255 18.20 -38.26 -14.84
N LYS A 256 17.76 -38.53 -16.09
CA LYS A 256 18.67 -38.74 -17.23
C LYS A 256 19.59 -37.54 -17.45
N TYR A 257 19.02 -36.33 -17.48
CA TYR A 257 19.75 -35.09 -17.73
C TYR A 257 20.85 -34.88 -16.70
N PHE A 258 20.50 -34.95 -15.42
CA PHE A 258 21.46 -34.80 -14.33
C PHE A 258 22.56 -35.87 -14.41
N ALA A 259 22.18 -37.13 -14.65
CA ALA A 259 23.13 -38.22 -14.74
C ALA A 259 24.15 -38.01 -15.87
N PHE A 260 23.69 -37.76 -17.10
CA PHE A 260 24.61 -37.52 -18.22
C PHE A 260 25.45 -36.27 -17.99
N TYR A 261 24.85 -35.18 -17.52
CA TYR A 261 25.58 -33.93 -17.26
C TYR A 261 26.74 -34.16 -16.27
N PHE A 262 26.43 -34.72 -15.10
CA PHE A 262 27.38 -34.91 -14.01
C PHE A 262 28.50 -35.86 -14.41
N ILE A 263 28.17 -36.98 -15.07
CA ILE A 263 29.17 -37.95 -15.54
C ILE A 263 30.11 -37.28 -16.54
N ILE A 264 29.60 -36.59 -17.57
CA ILE A 264 30.44 -35.97 -18.61
C ILE A 264 31.35 -34.89 -18.01
N LYS A 265 30.80 -34.05 -17.12
CA LYS A 265 31.53 -32.95 -16.50
C LYS A 265 32.71 -33.43 -15.67
N GLU A 266 32.55 -34.55 -14.96
CA GLU A 266 33.54 -35.05 -14.01
C GLU A 266 34.33 -36.26 -14.52
N ILE A 267 34.13 -36.67 -15.78
CA ILE A 267 34.71 -37.90 -16.36
C ILE A 267 36.24 -37.93 -16.33
N ASP A 268 36.88 -36.77 -16.49
CA ASP A 268 38.34 -36.65 -16.52
C ASP A 268 38.94 -36.59 -15.11
N LYS A 269 38.12 -36.27 -14.10
CA LYS A 269 38.53 -36.15 -12.70
C LYS A 269 38.34 -37.46 -11.93
N ILE A 270 37.39 -38.29 -12.35
CA ILE A 270 37.03 -39.54 -11.67
C ILE A 270 37.13 -40.69 -12.70
N ASN A 271 38.19 -41.49 -12.58
CA ASN A 271 38.48 -42.59 -13.52
C ASN A 271 37.32 -43.61 -13.64
N ASP A 272 36.56 -43.84 -12.57
CA ASP A 272 35.44 -44.79 -12.53
C ASP A 272 34.27 -44.38 -13.45
N PHE A 273 34.17 -43.10 -13.86
CA PHE A 273 33.11 -42.62 -14.76
C PHE A 273 33.36 -42.98 -16.24
N LYS A 274 34.61 -43.22 -16.66
CA LYS A 274 34.95 -43.53 -18.05
C LYS A 274 34.28 -44.80 -18.57
N ASN A 275 34.00 -45.75 -17.68
CA ASN A 275 33.38 -47.03 -18.02
C ASN A 275 31.83 -46.97 -18.08
N ILE A 276 31.23 -45.82 -17.77
CA ILE A 276 29.77 -45.68 -17.63
C ILE A 276 29.13 -45.04 -18.86
N LEU A 277 29.86 -44.27 -19.66
CA LEU A 277 29.32 -43.56 -20.81
C LEU A 277 29.26 -44.45 -22.05
N ASP A 278 28.05 -44.60 -22.59
CA ASP A 278 27.78 -45.27 -23.86
C ASP A 278 27.49 -44.20 -24.91
N SER A 279 28.24 -44.21 -26.01
CA SER A 279 28.20 -43.18 -27.05
C SER A 279 26.84 -43.07 -27.72
N ASP A 280 26.16 -44.20 -27.93
CA ASP A 280 24.91 -44.25 -28.69
C ASP A 280 23.76 -43.66 -27.85
N ASN A 281 23.72 -44.06 -26.57
CA ASN A 281 22.78 -43.50 -25.60
C ASN A 281 22.99 -41.99 -25.38
N LEU A 282 24.23 -41.51 -25.42
CA LEU A 282 24.53 -40.09 -25.29
C LEU A 282 24.05 -39.29 -26.52
N GLU A 283 24.31 -39.76 -27.74
CA GLU A 283 23.86 -39.06 -28.96
C GLU A 283 22.33 -39.06 -29.12
N ALA A 284 21.66 -40.16 -28.74
CA ALA A 284 20.20 -40.21 -28.65
C ALA A 284 19.68 -39.15 -27.66
N PHE A 285 20.30 -39.05 -26.48
CA PHE A 285 19.93 -38.05 -25.48
C PHE A 285 20.21 -36.61 -25.94
N LYS A 286 21.32 -36.33 -26.63
CA LYS A 286 21.58 -34.99 -27.20
C LYS A 286 20.49 -34.57 -28.18
N THR A 287 20.02 -35.50 -29.00
CA THR A 287 18.93 -35.25 -29.96
C THR A 287 17.63 -34.92 -29.21
N GLU A 288 17.30 -35.70 -28.18
CA GLU A 288 16.17 -35.43 -27.29
C GLU A 288 16.29 -34.07 -26.60
N LEU A 289 17.49 -33.71 -26.14
CA LEU A 289 17.78 -32.45 -25.47
C LEU A 289 17.60 -31.23 -26.40
N ILE A 290 18.10 -31.30 -27.63
CA ILE A 290 17.90 -30.24 -28.64
C ILE A 290 16.41 -30.09 -28.96
N LYS A 291 15.70 -31.21 -29.14
CA LYS A 291 14.24 -31.20 -29.36
C LYS A 291 13.52 -30.53 -28.19
N ARG A 292 13.89 -30.87 -26.95
CA ARG A 292 13.33 -30.24 -25.76
C ARG A 292 13.61 -28.74 -25.74
N PHE A 293 14.83 -28.29 -26.02
CA PHE A 293 15.17 -26.87 -26.07
C PHE A 293 14.32 -26.09 -27.09
N HIS A 294 14.07 -26.66 -28.26
CA HIS A 294 13.16 -26.07 -29.23
C HIS A 294 11.73 -26.01 -28.73
N ASN A 295 11.23 -27.09 -28.12
CA ASN A 295 9.89 -27.08 -27.52
C ASN A 295 9.78 -26.04 -26.40
N GLU A 296 10.82 -25.81 -25.61
CA GLU A 296 10.82 -24.77 -24.57
C GLU A 296 10.72 -23.35 -25.18
N ILE A 297 11.36 -23.12 -26.32
CA ILE A 297 11.19 -21.88 -27.10
C ILE A 297 9.76 -21.76 -27.63
N ASP A 298 9.24 -22.81 -28.26
CA ASP A 298 7.91 -22.82 -28.88
C ASP A 298 6.79 -22.65 -27.83
N ASN A 299 7.06 -23.00 -26.57
CA ASN A 299 6.18 -22.78 -25.41
C ASN A 299 6.46 -21.48 -24.64
N PHE A 300 7.19 -20.53 -25.22
CA PHE A 300 7.50 -19.23 -24.62
C PHE A 300 8.16 -19.31 -23.22
N CYS A 301 9.08 -20.25 -23.02
CA CYS A 301 9.74 -20.40 -21.72
C CYS A 301 10.72 -19.26 -21.40
N ILE A 302 10.83 -18.89 -20.11
CA ILE A 302 11.74 -17.85 -19.61
C ILE A 302 13.17 -17.95 -20.18
N ILE A 303 13.70 -16.79 -20.60
CA ILE A 303 15.02 -16.70 -21.23
C ILE A 303 16.13 -17.30 -20.36
N ASP A 304 16.05 -17.13 -19.04
CA ASP A 304 17.10 -17.61 -18.14
C ASP A 304 17.20 -19.13 -18.09
N LYS A 305 16.09 -19.85 -18.30
CA LYS A 305 16.14 -21.32 -18.48
C LYS A 305 16.92 -21.68 -19.73
N LEU A 306 16.65 -20.99 -20.84
CA LEU A 306 17.35 -21.22 -22.12
C LEU A 306 18.83 -20.83 -22.04
N LYS A 307 19.19 -19.79 -21.28
CA LYS A 307 20.59 -19.44 -21.00
C LYS A 307 21.31 -20.57 -20.27
N LEU A 308 20.72 -21.10 -19.19
CA LEU A 308 21.30 -22.23 -18.44
C LEU A 308 21.46 -23.47 -19.32
N MET A 309 20.43 -23.83 -20.10
CA MET A 309 20.54 -24.94 -21.05
C MET A 309 21.70 -24.71 -22.04
N LYS A 310 21.79 -23.50 -22.63
CA LYS A 310 22.85 -23.13 -23.57
C LYS A 310 24.25 -23.21 -22.94
N GLU A 311 24.42 -22.76 -21.70
CA GLU A 311 25.69 -22.86 -20.97
C GLU A 311 26.07 -24.33 -20.77
N GLN A 312 25.11 -25.16 -20.41
CA GLN A 312 25.32 -26.59 -20.17
C GLN A 312 25.48 -27.41 -21.47
N PHE A 313 25.03 -26.91 -22.62
CA PHE A 313 25.24 -27.54 -23.94
C PHE A 313 26.71 -27.68 -24.33
N GLU A 314 27.57 -26.81 -23.81
CA GLU A 314 29.02 -26.93 -23.99
C GLU A 314 29.54 -28.22 -23.34
N THR A 315 29.08 -28.56 -22.13
CA THR A 315 29.39 -29.83 -21.45
C THR A 315 28.95 -31.03 -22.29
N PHE A 316 27.76 -30.98 -22.88
CA PHE A 316 27.27 -32.04 -23.76
C PHE A 316 27.92 -32.04 -25.16
N LYS A 317 28.75 -31.05 -25.50
CA LYS A 317 29.34 -30.87 -26.83
C LYS A 317 28.28 -30.77 -27.95
N VAL A 318 27.17 -30.09 -27.68
CA VAL A 318 26.12 -29.83 -28.69
C VAL A 318 26.57 -28.71 -29.63
N LYS A 319 26.51 -28.95 -30.94
CA LYS A 319 26.92 -27.94 -31.95
C LYS A 319 26.02 -26.70 -31.89
N ARG A 320 26.62 -25.52 -31.89
CA ARG A 320 25.94 -24.22 -31.78
C ARG A 320 24.89 -23.98 -32.88
N GLU A 321 25.16 -24.44 -34.08
CA GLU A 321 24.30 -24.32 -35.26
C GLU A 321 22.90 -24.93 -35.03
N ASN A 322 22.81 -25.98 -34.20
CA ASN A 322 21.56 -26.71 -33.96
C ASN A 322 20.53 -25.90 -33.15
N TYR A 323 20.95 -24.89 -32.37
CA TYR A 323 20.04 -24.20 -31.44
C TYR A 323 20.12 -22.67 -31.46
N TYR A 324 21.26 -22.10 -31.85
CA TYR A 324 21.55 -20.68 -31.60
C TYR A 324 20.67 -19.72 -32.42
N ASN A 325 20.33 -20.07 -33.67
CA ASN A 325 19.49 -19.21 -34.52
C ASN A 325 18.07 -19.05 -33.95
N LYS A 326 17.45 -20.17 -33.53
CA LYS A 326 16.13 -20.13 -32.86
C LYS A 326 16.19 -19.39 -31.53
N TYR A 327 17.23 -19.60 -30.72
CA TYR A 327 17.42 -18.86 -29.48
C TYR A 327 17.56 -17.34 -29.70
N LYS A 328 18.32 -16.92 -30.71
CA LYS A 328 18.49 -15.50 -31.06
C LYS A 328 17.18 -14.88 -31.52
N ALA A 329 16.41 -15.58 -32.35
CA ALA A 329 15.08 -15.14 -32.79
C ALA A 329 14.13 -14.97 -31.60
N TYR A 330 14.06 -15.98 -30.72
CA TYR A 330 13.25 -15.94 -29.50
C TYR A 330 13.63 -14.80 -28.56
N LYS A 331 14.94 -14.55 -28.34
CA LYS A 331 15.40 -13.42 -27.54
C LYS A 331 14.93 -12.08 -28.10
N ALA A 332 14.94 -11.91 -29.42
CA ALA A 332 14.46 -10.70 -30.06
C ALA A 332 12.94 -10.56 -29.93
N GLU A 333 12.19 -11.66 -30.05
CA GLU A 333 10.74 -11.69 -29.86
C GLU A 333 10.33 -11.31 -28.43
N ILE A 334 11.00 -11.86 -27.41
CA ILE A 334 10.73 -11.52 -26.01
C ILE A 334 11.10 -10.07 -25.71
N GLN A 335 12.22 -9.57 -26.23
CA GLN A 335 12.58 -8.15 -26.09
C GLN A 335 11.51 -7.24 -26.71
N GLU A 336 10.93 -7.65 -27.84
CA GLU A 336 9.81 -6.93 -28.46
C GLU A 336 8.53 -6.99 -27.62
N LEU A 337 8.23 -8.13 -27.00
CA LEU A 337 7.13 -8.27 -26.05
C LEU A 337 7.33 -7.36 -24.83
N GLU A 338 8.53 -7.32 -24.25
CA GLU A 338 8.85 -6.41 -23.15
C GLU A 338 8.64 -4.94 -23.55
N ARG A 339 9.08 -4.52 -24.75
CA ARG A 339 8.82 -3.17 -25.25
C ARG A 339 7.33 -2.86 -25.33
N LYS A 340 6.51 -3.78 -25.85
CA LYS A 340 5.04 -3.62 -25.91
C LYS A 340 4.42 -3.46 -24.53
N VAL A 341 4.92 -4.22 -23.55
CA VAL A 341 4.50 -4.13 -22.14
C VAL A 341 4.86 -2.76 -21.53
N TYR A 342 6.06 -2.24 -21.82
CA TYR A 342 6.44 -0.87 -21.44
C TYR A 342 5.58 0.20 -22.13
N LEU A 343 5.26 0.04 -23.42
CA LEU A 343 4.37 0.97 -24.12
C LEU A 343 2.99 1.01 -23.47
N LYS A 344 2.40 -0.14 -23.13
CA LYS A 344 1.13 -0.20 -22.40
C LYS A 344 1.19 0.51 -21.04
N LYS A 345 2.30 0.34 -20.31
CA LYS A 345 2.58 1.07 -19.06
C LYS A 345 2.65 2.58 -19.31
N PHE A 346 3.37 3.04 -20.33
CA PHE A 346 3.51 4.45 -20.66
C PHE A 346 2.18 5.07 -21.08
N SER A 347 1.37 4.38 -21.88
CA SER A 347 0.04 4.82 -22.26
C SER A 347 -0.85 5.04 -21.04
N TYR A 348 -0.79 4.14 -20.07
CA TYR A 348 -1.51 4.30 -18.81
C TYR A 348 -1.05 5.53 -18.01
N LEU A 349 0.26 5.72 -17.86
CA LEU A 349 0.83 6.87 -17.16
C LEU A 349 0.50 8.19 -17.86
N LYS A 350 0.54 8.22 -19.20
CA LYS A 350 0.16 9.39 -20.02
C LYS A 350 -1.29 9.77 -19.81
N ILE A 351 -2.22 8.79 -19.83
CA ILE A 351 -3.64 9.06 -19.54
C ILE A 351 -3.83 9.63 -18.13
N LEU A 352 -3.11 9.11 -17.13
CA LEU A 352 -3.15 9.67 -15.78
C LEU A 352 -2.65 11.12 -15.75
N ALA A 353 -1.54 11.41 -16.43
CA ALA A 353 -0.98 12.76 -16.52
C ALA A 353 -1.99 13.75 -17.13
N GLU A 354 -2.59 13.38 -18.27
CA GLU A 354 -3.59 14.20 -18.97
C GLU A 354 -4.84 14.43 -18.13
N LYS A 355 -5.42 13.35 -17.57
CA LYS A 355 -6.64 13.41 -16.76
C LYS A 355 -6.47 14.27 -15.50
N HIS A 356 -5.27 14.26 -14.92
CA HIS A 356 -4.95 14.97 -13.68
C HIS A 356 -4.18 16.26 -13.89
N LYS A 357 -4.09 16.75 -15.14
CA LYS A 357 -3.47 18.03 -15.51
C LYS A 357 -2.05 18.20 -14.95
N VAL A 358 -1.25 17.14 -15.02
CA VAL A 358 0.17 17.21 -14.68
C VAL A 358 0.87 18.15 -15.67
N SER A 359 1.61 19.14 -15.17
CA SER A 359 2.24 20.11 -16.05
C SER A 359 3.52 19.55 -16.67
N THR A 360 3.76 19.86 -17.95
CA THR A 360 5.05 19.56 -18.56
C THR A 360 6.06 20.58 -18.07
N SER A 361 7.06 20.12 -17.31
CA SER A 361 8.05 20.97 -16.66
C SER A 361 9.45 20.71 -17.19
N LYS A 362 10.29 21.74 -17.13
CA LYS A 362 11.72 21.59 -17.39
C LYS A 362 12.41 21.17 -16.10
N ILE A 363 13.30 20.19 -16.20
CA ILE A 363 14.04 19.60 -15.10
C ILE A 363 15.53 19.90 -15.25
N ASP A 364 16.13 20.45 -14.19
CA ASP A 364 17.58 20.57 -14.09
C ASP A 364 18.20 19.22 -13.70
N PHE A 365 18.79 18.52 -14.66
CA PHE A 365 19.48 17.24 -14.45
C PHE A 365 20.92 17.46 -13.97
N ARG A 366 21.17 17.25 -12.67
CA ARG A 366 22.53 17.29 -12.10
C ARG A 366 23.09 15.89 -11.92
N LYS A 367 24.09 15.51 -12.71
CA LYS A 367 24.70 14.19 -12.65
C LYS A 367 25.47 13.98 -11.34
N ARG A 368 25.23 12.85 -10.69
CA ARG A 368 26.00 12.31 -9.55
C ARG A 368 26.29 10.82 -9.80
N ARG A 369 27.54 10.49 -10.17
CA ARG A 369 27.98 9.14 -10.54
C ARG A 369 27.09 8.55 -11.66
N ASN A 370 26.33 7.50 -11.37
CA ASN A 370 25.41 6.80 -12.27
C ASN A 370 23.95 7.25 -12.14
N THR A 371 23.71 8.33 -11.39
CA THR A 371 22.37 8.90 -11.14
C THR A 371 22.31 10.38 -11.52
N TYR A 372 21.10 10.89 -11.70
CA TYR A 372 20.79 12.31 -11.81
C TYR A 372 19.95 12.74 -10.62
N VAL A 373 20.25 13.92 -10.10
CA VAL A 373 19.43 14.65 -9.13
C VAL A 373 18.66 15.73 -9.85
N VAL A 374 17.38 15.83 -9.54
CA VAL A 374 16.35 16.57 -10.25
C VAL A 374 15.54 17.39 -9.26
N ASN A 375 15.28 18.64 -9.63
CA ASN A 375 14.35 19.50 -8.91
C ASN A 375 13.03 19.56 -9.68
N HIS A 376 11.98 18.98 -9.09
CA HIS A 376 10.63 18.99 -9.65
C HIS A 376 9.93 20.34 -9.43
N ASN A 377 8.92 20.63 -10.25
CA ASN A 377 8.02 21.76 -10.02
C ASN A 377 7.27 21.59 -8.69
N LYS A 378 7.24 22.64 -7.86
CA LYS A 378 6.58 22.62 -6.54
C LYS A 378 5.09 22.36 -6.65
N ASP A 379 4.41 22.88 -7.68
CA ASP A 379 2.97 22.71 -7.84
C ASP A 379 2.62 21.27 -8.27
N ASP A 380 3.44 20.66 -9.12
CA ASP A 380 3.28 19.26 -9.51
C ASP A 380 3.53 18.31 -8.33
N LEU A 381 4.46 18.64 -7.41
CA LEU A 381 4.67 17.86 -6.20
C LEU A 381 3.44 17.82 -5.26
N LEU A 382 2.51 18.77 -5.38
CA LEU A 382 1.24 18.74 -4.65
C LEU A 382 0.21 17.81 -5.32
N ASN A 383 0.45 17.36 -6.55
CA ASN A 383 -0.45 16.49 -7.30
C ASN A 383 -0.12 15.01 -7.01
N PRO A 384 -1.03 14.24 -6.36
CA PRO A 384 -0.78 12.83 -6.06
C PRO A 384 -0.56 11.96 -7.31
N ALA A 385 -1.18 12.32 -8.44
CA ALA A 385 -0.99 11.60 -9.70
C ALA A 385 0.42 11.81 -10.26
N TYR A 386 1.00 13.01 -10.13
CA TYR A 386 2.37 13.27 -10.52
C TYR A 386 3.36 12.45 -9.70
N LEU A 387 3.20 12.46 -8.36
CA LEU A 387 4.01 11.66 -7.45
C LEU A 387 3.94 10.16 -7.78
N TYR A 388 2.75 9.66 -8.11
CA TYR A 388 2.56 8.31 -8.61
C TYR A 388 3.35 8.09 -9.90
N ILE A 389 3.21 8.94 -10.91
CA ILE A 389 3.86 8.78 -12.22
C ILE A 389 5.39 8.76 -12.10
N ILE A 390 5.98 9.74 -11.41
CA ILE A 390 7.45 9.85 -11.31
C ILE A 390 8.06 8.65 -10.57
N LYS A 391 7.39 8.14 -9.52
CA LYS A 391 7.83 6.93 -8.82
C LYS A 391 7.84 5.71 -9.76
N HIS A 392 6.83 5.59 -10.62
CA HIS A 392 6.70 4.46 -11.55
C HIS A 392 7.60 4.54 -12.78
N ILE A 393 8.22 5.68 -13.08
CA ILE A 393 9.26 5.80 -14.12
C ILE A 393 10.69 5.73 -13.54
N GLY A 394 10.82 5.39 -12.26
CA GLY A 394 12.10 5.06 -11.63
C GLY A 394 12.74 6.18 -10.80
N PHE A 395 12.01 7.26 -10.49
CA PHE A 395 12.48 8.24 -9.51
C PHE A 395 12.38 7.70 -8.08
N PHE A 396 13.36 8.07 -7.26
CA PHE A 396 13.51 7.64 -5.86
C PHE A 396 14.17 8.73 -5.01
N GLY A 397 14.32 8.49 -3.71
CA GLY A 397 14.92 9.42 -2.75
C GLY A 397 13.99 10.56 -2.31
N LEU A 398 14.56 11.54 -1.60
CA LEU A 398 13.80 12.64 -1.00
C LEU A 398 13.04 13.44 -2.08
N ASN A 399 11.72 13.53 -1.93
CA ASN A 399 10.80 14.11 -2.93
C ASN A 399 10.90 13.48 -4.33
N ASN A 400 11.30 12.21 -4.44
CA ASN A 400 11.53 11.51 -5.71
C ASN A 400 12.52 12.26 -6.61
N SER A 401 13.54 12.90 -6.04
CA SER A 401 14.47 13.79 -6.77
C SER A 401 15.62 13.05 -7.47
N THR A 402 15.78 11.75 -7.30
CA THR A 402 16.93 11.01 -7.84
C THR A 402 16.48 9.93 -8.83
N ILE A 403 17.24 9.71 -9.90
CA ILE A 403 16.96 8.64 -10.89
C ILE A 403 18.26 8.13 -11.54
N LYS A 404 18.32 6.85 -11.92
CA LYS A 404 19.48 6.28 -12.66
C LYS A 404 19.39 6.60 -14.15
N SER A 405 20.54 6.79 -14.82
CA SER A 405 20.58 7.02 -16.26
C SER A 405 19.95 5.88 -17.07
N SER A 406 20.07 4.63 -16.59
CA SER A 406 19.41 3.47 -17.17
C SER A 406 17.88 3.56 -17.15
N GLU A 407 17.29 4.06 -16.06
CA GLU A 407 15.84 4.22 -15.95
C GLU A 407 15.33 5.28 -16.92
N ILE A 408 16.06 6.39 -17.09
CA ILE A 408 15.69 7.41 -18.07
C ILE A 408 15.76 6.83 -19.49
N GLY A 409 16.80 6.07 -19.80
CA GLY A 409 16.95 5.43 -21.12
C GLY A 409 15.83 4.44 -21.45
N VAL A 410 15.41 3.62 -20.48
CA VAL A 410 14.29 2.67 -20.66
C VAL A 410 12.95 3.42 -20.72
N ASN A 411 12.74 4.44 -19.89
CA ASN A 411 11.50 5.23 -19.85
C ASN A 411 11.51 6.43 -20.83
N PHE A 412 12.43 6.45 -21.79
CA PHE A 412 12.71 7.61 -22.64
C PHE A 412 11.47 8.20 -23.35
N LEU A 413 10.57 7.35 -23.85
CA LEU A 413 9.36 7.78 -24.56
C LEU A 413 8.41 8.57 -23.64
N ILE A 414 8.15 8.10 -22.42
CA ILE A 414 7.25 8.80 -21.48
C ILE A 414 7.94 10.03 -20.90
N PHE A 415 9.27 10.03 -20.76
CA PHE A 415 10.02 11.21 -20.35
C PHE A 415 9.85 12.39 -21.32
N LYS A 416 9.87 12.12 -22.64
CA LYS A 416 9.63 13.14 -23.68
C LYS A 416 8.24 13.77 -23.61
N GLU A 417 7.26 13.04 -23.08
CA GLU A 417 5.89 13.52 -22.91
C GLU A 417 5.71 14.35 -21.63
N LEU A 418 6.47 14.03 -20.58
CA LEU A 418 6.34 14.66 -19.26
C LEU A 418 7.26 15.86 -19.07
N PHE A 419 8.40 15.91 -19.77
CA PHE A 419 9.44 16.89 -19.54
C PHE A 419 9.91 17.56 -20.83
N ASN A 420 10.22 18.85 -20.74
CA ASN A 420 10.62 19.67 -21.88
C ASN A 420 12.13 19.62 -22.19
N ASP A 421 12.88 18.73 -21.55
CA ASP A 421 14.33 18.64 -21.68
C ASP A 421 14.77 17.83 -22.90
N ASP A 422 15.79 18.34 -23.57
CA ASP A 422 16.44 17.63 -24.68
C ASP A 422 17.38 16.53 -24.14
N LEU A 423 16.81 15.34 -23.95
CA LEU A 423 17.54 14.17 -23.44
C LEU A 423 18.62 13.65 -24.39
N HIS A 424 18.67 14.11 -25.65
CA HIS A 424 19.70 13.69 -26.61
C HIS A 424 21.10 14.21 -26.24
N LYS A 425 21.19 15.21 -25.35
CA LYS A 425 22.45 15.81 -24.88
C LYS A 425 23.16 14.98 -23.81
N PHE A 426 22.60 13.85 -23.38
CA PHE A 426 23.14 13.00 -22.31
C PHE A 426 23.60 11.64 -22.88
N PRO A 427 24.91 11.42 -23.09
CA PRO A 427 25.42 10.22 -23.76
C PRO A 427 25.07 8.90 -23.07
N ASP A 428 25.01 8.89 -21.74
CA ASP A 428 24.68 7.69 -20.96
C ASP A 428 23.20 7.32 -21.06
N ILE A 429 22.30 8.31 -21.03
CA ILE A 429 20.86 8.10 -21.27
C ILE A 429 20.65 7.54 -22.68
N PHE A 430 21.33 8.12 -23.68
CA PHE A 430 21.20 7.69 -25.07
C PHE A 430 21.74 6.28 -25.30
N TYR A 431 22.84 5.89 -24.63
CA TYR A 431 23.36 4.52 -24.64
C TYR A 431 22.29 3.50 -24.20
N TYR A 432 21.66 3.73 -23.05
CA TYR A 432 20.62 2.83 -22.54
C TYR A 432 19.34 2.86 -23.39
N LYS A 433 18.94 4.03 -23.90
CA LYS A 433 17.84 4.17 -24.86
C LYS A 433 18.10 3.32 -26.10
N LYS A 434 19.30 3.42 -26.69
CA LYS A 434 19.69 2.65 -27.88
C LYS A 434 19.74 1.14 -27.60
N GLN A 435 20.23 0.74 -26.43
CA GLN A 435 20.26 -0.66 -26.02
C GLN A 435 18.86 -1.27 -25.89
N PHE A 436 17.91 -0.51 -25.33
CA PHE A 436 16.57 -1.00 -25.07
C PHE A 436 15.63 -0.83 -26.27
N TRP A 437 15.49 0.39 -26.82
CA TRP A 437 14.56 0.74 -27.90
C TRP A 437 15.15 0.60 -29.31
N GLY A 438 16.48 0.50 -29.44
CA GLY A 438 17.17 0.51 -30.73
C GLY A 438 17.51 1.91 -31.24
N GLU A 439 18.13 1.96 -32.41
CA GLU A 439 18.62 3.20 -33.03
C GLU A 439 17.50 4.03 -33.68
N ASN A 440 16.46 3.38 -34.21
CA ASN A 440 15.37 4.05 -34.92
C ASN A 440 14.23 4.40 -33.96
N ASP A 441 13.75 5.66 -33.99
CA ASP A 441 12.58 6.14 -33.24
C ASP A 441 11.28 5.60 -33.88
N LYS A 442 11.08 4.28 -33.86
CA LYS A 442 9.89 3.61 -34.43
C LYS A 442 8.73 3.46 -33.45
N TYR A 443 8.96 3.70 -32.16
CA TYR A 443 7.99 3.45 -31.10
C TYR A 443 7.37 4.74 -30.61
N GLU A 444 6.06 4.73 -30.45
CA GLU A 444 5.27 5.85 -29.93
C GLU A 444 4.29 5.36 -28.89
N ILE A 445 3.92 6.24 -27.96
CA ILE A 445 2.94 5.94 -26.92
C ILE A 445 1.54 6.11 -27.51
N ASN A 446 0.80 5.02 -27.68
CA ASN A 446 -0.59 5.05 -28.09
C ASN A 446 -1.52 5.10 -26.86
N PRO A 447 -2.21 6.22 -26.58
CA PRO A 447 -3.06 6.35 -25.39
C PRO A 447 -4.17 5.28 -25.31
N ILE A 448 -4.64 4.74 -26.44
CA ILE A 448 -5.71 3.73 -26.48
C ILE A 448 -5.33 2.48 -25.70
N ASP A 449 -4.05 2.08 -25.74
CA ASP A 449 -3.57 0.86 -25.09
C ASP A 449 -3.68 0.93 -23.55
N GLY A 450 -3.52 2.13 -22.99
CA GLY A 450 -3.63 2.39 -21.56
C GLY A 450 -5.08 2.35 -21.04
N ILE A 451 -6.08 2.57 -21.91
CA ILE A 451 -7.51 2.53 -21.53
C ILE A 451 -7.87 1.14 -21.00
N SER A 452 -7.27 0.07 -21.54
CA SER A 452 -7.51 -1.30 -21.09
C SER A 452 -7.20 -1.51 -19.59
N LEU A 453 -6.23 -0.77 -19.05
CA LEU A 453 -5.82 -0.80 -17.64
C LEU A 453 -6.75 0.03 -16.73
N LEU A 454 -7.52 0.95 -17.32
CA LEU A 454 -8.54 1.74 -16.61
C LEU A 454 -9.95 1.11 -16.70
N ARG A 455 -10.18 0.22 -17.68
CA ARG A 455 -11.47 -0.48 -17.85
C ARG A 455 -11.74 -1.43 -16.68
N LYS A 456 -13.01 -1.52 -16.27
CA LYS A 456 -13.49 -2.54 -15.32
C LYS A 456 -12.96 -3.92 -15.73
N SER A 457 -12.40 -4.66 -14.78
CA SER A 457 -12.19 -6.09 -14.93
C SER A 457 -13.55 -6.75 -15.18
N ALA A 458 -13.58 -7.78 -16.04
CA ALA A 458 -14.66 -8.75 -15.99
C ALA A 458 -14.63 -9.36 -14.57
N GLU A 459 -15.79 -9.48 -13.92
CA GLU A 459 -15.88 -10.24 -12.68
C GLU A 459 -15.67 -11.71 -13.03
N TYR A 460 -14.44 -12.20 -12.85
CA TYR A 460 -14.15 -13.63 -12.97
C TYR A 460 -14.68 -14.34 -11.72
N ASN A 461 -15.95 -14.72 -11.76
CA ASN A 461 -16.52 -15.67 -10.81
C ASN A 461 -15.97 -17.07 -11.13
N TYR A 462 -14.75 -17.37 -10.67
CA TYR A 462 -14.34 -18.76 -10.58
C TYR A 462 -15.14 -19.41 -9.46
N GLN A 463 -15.94 -20.42 -9.80
CA GLN A 463 -16.45 -21.38 -8.83
C GLN A 463 -15.24 -22.10 -8.25
N ILE A 464 -14.78 -21.64 -7.09
CA ILE A 464 -13.82 -22.38 -6.28
C ILE A 464 -14.60 -23.57 -5.72
N GLN A 465 -14.14 -24.77 -6.04
CA GLN A 465 -14.43 -25.96 -5.24
C GLN A 465 -13.98 -25.65 -3.80
N GLN A 466 -14.93 -25.23 -2.97
CA GLN A 466 -15.07 -25.33 -1.51
C GLN A 466 -13.88 -25.47 -0.54
N ASP A 467 -12.62 -25.24 -0.89
CA ASP A 467 -11.49 -25.27 0.04
C ASP A 467 -10.84 -23.89 0.23
N LEU A 468 -11.64 -22.92 0.69
CA LEU A 468 -11.14 -21.78 1.49
C LEU A 468 -11.09 -22.14 2.98
N SER A 469 -10.94 -23.43 3.30
CA SER A 469 -11.05 -24.02 4.64
C SER A 469 -9.89 -23.60 5.56
N ASP A 470 -8.70 -23.31 5.01
CA ASP A 470 -7.55 -22.82 5.78
C ASP A 470 -7.30 -21.31 5.60
N VAL A 471 -8.05 -20.51 6.37
CA VAL A 471 -7.84 -19.05 6.55
C VAL A 471 -6.38 -18.72 6.88
N LYS A 472 -5.65 -19.65 7.51
CA LYS A 472 -4.23 -19.48 7.89
C LYS A 472 -3.27 -19.31 6.71
N ASN A 473 -3.58 -19.86 5.53
CA ASN A 473 -2.69 -19.90 4.38
C ASN A 473 -3.00 -18.86 3.29
N ILE A 474 -3.95 -17.95 3.55
CA ILE A 474 -4.43 -16.96 2.56
C ILE A 474 -4.11 -15.56 3.05
N MET A 475 -3.72 -14.69 2.12
CA MET A 475 -3.63 -13.25 2.33
C MET A 475 -4.30 -12.47 1.21
N ILE A 476 -4.63 -11.21 1.47
CA ILE A 476 -5.08 -10.26 0.46
C ILE A 476 -3.90 -9.44 -0.01
N ILE A 477 -3.75 -9.28 -1.32
CA ILE A 477 -2.70 -8.45 -1.92
C ILE A 477 -3.35 -7.41 -2.81
N GLU A 478 -3.01 -6.15 -2.58
CA GLU A 478 -3.26 -5.06 -3.53
C GLU A 478 -2.10 -4.96 -4.53
N TRP A 479 -2.43 -5.08 -5.81
CA TRP A 479 -1.47 -4.91 -6.90
C TRP A 479 -1.31 -3.44 -7.26
N ASP A 480 -0.14 -3.08 -7.75
CA ASP A 480 0.25 -1.77 -8.26
C ASP A 480 0.94 -1.93 -9.62
N LEU A 481 1.11 -0.82 -10.34
CA LEU A 481 1.91 -0.77 -11.55
C LEU A 481 3.38 -1.04 -11.22
N ALA A 482 4.01 -1.98 -11.93
CA ALA A 482 5.41 -2.26 -11.70
C ALA A 482 6.29 -1.08 -12.16
N ILE A 483 7.25 -0.67 -11.31
CA ILE A 483 8.31 0.28 -11.69
C ILE A 483 9.07 -0.28 -12.90
N LYS A 484 9.35 -1.58 -12.88
CA LYS A 484 9.89 -2.33 -14.02
C LYS A 484 8.99 -3.51 -14.30
N PRO A 485 8.35 -3.58 -15.47
CA PRO A 485 7.75 -4.82 -15.92
C PRO A 485 8.76 -5.97 -15.84
N TYR A 486 8.32 -7.10 -15.27
CA TYR A 486 9.15 -8.27 -15.08
C TYR A 486 8.47 -9.47 -15.74
N GLN A 487 9.18 -10.14 -16.68
CA GLN A 487 8.67 -11.31 -17.41
C GLN A 487 7.26 -11.09 -18.03
N GLY A 488 6.99 -9.87 -18.49
CA GLY A 488 5.69 -9.51 -19.09
C GLY A 488 4.57 -9.15 -18.11
N SER A 489 4.80 -9.21 -16.79
CA SER A 489 3.90 -8.61 -15.80
C SER A 489 4.06 -7.10 -15.80
N ILE A 490 2.95 -6.38 -15.88
CA ILE A 490 2.88 -4.92 -15.67
C ILE A 490 2.57 -4.55 -14.22
N VAL A 491 2.34 -5.53 -13.34
CA VAL A 491 1.96 -5.30 -11.94
C VAL A 491 2.87 -5.98 -10.93
N ASN A 492 2.97 -5.39 -9.76
CA ASN A 492 3.63 -5.93 -8.58
C ASN A 492 2.90 -5.51 -7.30
N ALA A 493 3.27 -6.05 -6.15
CA ALA A 493 2.69 -5.67 -4.86
C ALA A 493 3.71 -5.01 -3.94
N TYR A 494 3.22 -4.19 -3.02
CA TYR A 494 4.01 -3.37 -2.10
C TYR A 494 4.56 -4.14 -0.90
N GLY A 495 5.86 -4.19 -0.73
CA GLY A 495 6.42 -4.75 0.50
C GLY A 495 7.90 -4.46 0.64
N SER A 496 8.54 -5.16 1.59
CA SER A 496 10.00 -5.25 1.72
C SER A 496 10.65 -5.85 0.46
N GLN A 497 9.88 -6.50 -0.40
CA GLN A 497 10.30 -7.15 -1.64
C GLN A 497 9.29 -6.89 -2.75
N ILE A 498 9.71 -7.08 -3.99
CA ILE A 498 8.86 -7.02 -5.17
C ILE A 498 8.08 -8.34 -5.24
N ILE A 499 6.78 -8.29 -4.97
CA ILE A 499 5.91 -9.46 -5.12
C ILE A 499 5.27 -9.41 -6.50
N ILE A 500 5.33 -10.49 -7.27
CA ILE A 500 4.70 -10.62 -8.59
C ILE A 500 3.79 -11.86 -8.65
N PRO A 501 2.78 -11.89 -9.53
CA PRO A 501 1.98 -13.08 -9.74
C PRO A 501 2.82 -14.22 -10.31
N ASP A 502 2.48 -15.47 -10.01
CA ASP A 502 3.04 -16.62 -10.75
C ASP A 502 2.70 -16.50 -12.24
N GLN A 503 3.72 -16.56 -13.09
CA GLN A 503 3.61 -16.54 -14.55
C GLN A 503 2.75 -17.67 -15.13
N ASN A 504 2.66 -18.80 -14.42
CA ASN A 504 1.81 -19.92 -14.84
C ASN A 504 0.33 -19.68 -14.52
N ASN A 505 0.03 -18.64 -13.73
CA ASN A 505 -1.34 -18.29 -13.40
C ASN A 505 -2.02 -17.58 -14.57
N ARG A 506 -3.24 -18.00 -14.90
CA ARG A 506 -4.04 -17.37 -15.96
C ARG A 506 -4.28 -15.88 -15.74
N LEU A 507 -4.27 -15.42 -14.49
CA LEU A 507 -4.45 -14.00 -14.16
C LEU A 507 -3.19 -13.15 -14.35
N PHE A 508 -2.01 -13.74 -14.61
CA PHE A 508 -0.74 -13.01 -14.73
C PHE A 508 -0.82 -11.83 -15.73
N HIS A 509 -1.40 -12.05 -16.91
CA HIS A 509 -1.55 -11.01 -17.93
C HIS A 509 -2.80 -10.14 -17.78
N ASP A 510 -3.77 -10.58 -16.97
CA ASP A 510 -5.08 -9.95 -16.78
C ASP A 510 -5.14 -9.01 -15.56
N LEU A 511 -4.15 -9.10 -14.68
CA LEU A 511 -4.06 -8.19 -13.54
C LEU A 511 -3.75 -6.77 -13.97
N LYS A 512 -4.37 -5.84 -13.25
CA LYS A 512 -4.25 -4.42 -13.47
C LYS A 512 -3.79 -3.74 -12.18
N PRO A 513 -3.15 -2.56 -12.29
CA PRO A 513 -2.88 -1.74 -11.11
C PRO A 513 -4.16 -1.53 -10.28
N PHE A 514 -4.02 -1.62 -8.97
CA PHE A 514 -5.08 -1.52 -7.95
C PHE A 514 -6.08 -2.68 -7.89
N ASP A 515 -5.83 -3.80 -8.59
CA ASP A 515 -6.63 -5.02 -8.37
C ASP A 515 -6.34 -5.57 -6.96
N LEU A 516 -7.39 -6.01 -6.25
CA LEU A 516 -7.28 -6.77 -5.01
C LEU A 516 -7.44 -8.26 -5.29
N CYS A 517 -6.57 -9.09 -4.72
CA CYS A 517 -6.58 -10.53 -4.94
C CYS A 517 -6.44 -11.32 -3.64
N PHE A 518 -7.09 -12.47 -3.57
CA PHE A 518 -6.73 -13.52 -2.61
C PHE A 518 -5.55 -14.31 -3.16
N CYS A 519 -4.51 -14.45 -2.35
CA CYS A 519 -3.26 -15.09 -2.70
C CYS A 519 -2.87 -16.11 -1.61
N GLN A 520 -2.11 -17.14 -1.98
CA GLN A 520 -1.47 -18.02 -0.99
C GLN A 520 -0.36 -17.24 -0.26
N LYS A 521 -0.27 -17.38 1.07
CA LYS A 521 0.75 -16.67 1.88
C LYS A 521 2.19 -17.09 1.53
N THR A 522 2.38 -18.38 1.27
CA THR A 522 3.70 -18.92 0.97
C THR A 522 4.09 -18.57 -0.47
N PRO A 523 5.19 -17.84 -0.69
CA PRO A 523 5.68 -17.60 -2.03
C PRO A 523 6.09 -18.93 -2.66
N ILE A 524 5.82 -19.08 -3.95
CA ILE A 524 6.15 -20.30 -4.70
C ILE A 524 7.65 -20.32 -5.03
N LYS A 525 8.26 -19.14 -5.14
CA LYS A 525 9.67 -18.97 -5.49
C LYS A 525 10.18 -17.61 -5.09
N ILE A 526 11.45 -17.55 -4.69
CA ILE A 526 12.21 -16.32 -4.46
C ILE A 526 13.30 -16.26 -5.52
N GLU A 527 13.34 -15.18 -6.30
CA GLU A 527 14.41 -14.91 -7.26
C GLU A 527 15.24 -13.73 -6.76
N ALA A 528 16.56 -13.97 -6.63
CA ALA A 528 17.56 -12.98 -6.25
C ALA A 528 17.28 -12.20 -4.94
N ASN A 529 16.66 -12.82 -3.93
CA ASN A 529 16.29 -12.25 -2.61
C ASN A 529 15.33 -11.03 -2.63
N ILE A 530 15.08 -10.44 -3.80
CA ILE A 530 14.33 -9.20 -3.98
C ILE A 530 12.93 -9.48 -4.56
N ILE A 531 12.78 -10.53 -5.37
CA ILE A 531 11.52 -10.84 -6.06
C ILE A 531 10.89 -12.11 -5.47
N LYS A 532 9.61 -12.02 -5.09
CA LYS A 532 8.80 -13.15 -4.62
C LYS A 532 7.66 -13.40 -5.59
N MET A 533 7.49 -14.64 -6.02
CA MET A 533 6.31 -15.05 -6.81
C MET A 533 5.23 -15.61 -5.89
N VAL A 534 3.99 -15.17 -6.08
CA VAL A 534 2.84 -15.61 -5.28
C VAL A 534 1.74 -16.20 -6.16
N ASN A 535 1.10 -17.25 -5.65
CA ASN A 535 -0.04 -17.88 -6.31
C ASN A 535 -1.30 -17.06 -6.07
N ILE A 536 -1.90 -16.58 -7.16
CA ILE A 536 -3.19 -15.89 -7.10
C ILE A 536 -4.32 -16.91 -7.17
N ILE A 537 -5.18 -16.87 -6.16
CA ILE A 537 -6.36 -17.73 -6.09
C ILE A 537 -7.47 -17.11 -6.95
N LYS A 538 -7.83 -15.84 -6.66
CA LYS A 538 -8.81 -15.07 -7.44
C LYS A 538 -8.70 -13.57 -7.17
N LYS A 539 -9.25 -12.76 -8.08
CA LYS A 539 -9.56 -11.34 -7.78
C LYS A 539 -10.67 -11.28 -6.73
N CYS A 540 -10.63 -10.29 -5.84
CA CYS A 540 -11.63 -10.09 -4.80
C CYS A 540 -12.25 -8.69 -4.86
N SER A 541 -13.53 -8.61 -4.50
CA SER A 541 -14.25 -7.35 -4.37
C SER A 541 -13.91 -6.62 -3.06
N PHE A 542 -14.17 -5.31 -2.99
CA PHE A 542 -13.98 -4.54 -1.74
C PHE A 542 -14.80 -5.10 -0.56
N ASN A 543 -15.99 -5.64 -0.83
CA ASN A 543 -16.81 -6.26 0.22
C ASN A 543 -16.18 -7.56 0.74
N GLU A 544 -15.69 -8.42 -0.16
CA GLU A 544 -14.98 -9.65 0.22
C GLU A 544 -13.70 -9.33 0.98
N ALA A 545 -12.91 -8.35 0.51
CA ALA A 545 -11.67 -7.93 1.16
C ALA A 545 -11.92 -7.41 2.57
N ILE A 546 -12.88 -6.49 2.76
CA ILE A 546 -13.22 -5.95 4.08
C ILE A 546 -13.74 -7.06 5.01
N LYS A 547 -14.59 -7.96 4.51
CA LYS A 547 -15.10 -9.09 5.29
C LYS A 547 -13.97 -10.03 5.72
N ALA A 548 -13.06 -10.37 4.82
CA ALA A 548 -11.92 -11.23 5.08
C ALA A 548 -10.95 -10.61 6.10
N VAL A 549 -10.62 -9.33 5.95
CA VAL A 549 -9.81 -8.59 6.94
C VAL A 549 -10.52 -8.58 8.29
N SER A 550 -11.83 -8.38 8.31
CA SER A 550 -12.63 -8.44 9.56
C SER A 550 -12.60 -9.82 10.23
N SER A 551 -12.36 -10.88 9.46
CA SER A 551 -12.17 -12.26 9.94
C SER A 551 -10.72 -12.58 10.33
N GLY A 552 -9.79 -11.63 10.24
CA GLY A 552 -8.39 -11.81 10.63
C GLY A 552 -7.47 -12.33 9.52
N ILE A 553 -7.87 -12.23 8.24
CA ILE A 553 -6.99 -12.54 7.11
C ILE A 553 -5.92 -11.46 6.98
N ASP A 554 -4.65 -11.89 6.85
CA ASP A 554 -3.52 -11.00 6.59
C ASP A 554 -3.68 -10.31 5.25
N TYR A 555 -3.15 -9.10 5.16
CA TYR A 555 -3.21 -8.33 3.93
C TYR A 555 -1.95 -7.50 3.74
N LEU A 556 -1.67 -7.23 2.48
CA LEU A 556 -0.63 -6.33 2.04
C LEU A 556 -1.32 -5.17 1.32
N GLU A 557 -1.49 -4.08 2.07
CA GLU A 557 -2.18 -2.88 1.60
C GLU A 557 -1.27 -2.03 0.72
N GLY A 558 -1.86 -1.46 -0.34
CA GLY A 558 -1.25 -0.43 -1.16
C GLY A 558 -1.90 0.90 -0.87
N TYR A 559 -2.86 1.27 -1.70
CA TYR A 559 -3.55 2.55 -1.61
C TYR A 559 -4.95 2.48 -1.01
N TYR A 560 -5.62 1.33 -1.05
CA TYR A 560 -6.87 1.16 -0.32
C TYR A 560 -6.56 0.94 1.16
N PRO A 561 -7.07 1.79 2.07
CA PRO A 561 -6.70 1.75 3.49
C PRO A 561 -7.43 0.62 4.24
N LEU A 562 -7.12 -0.64 3.90
CA LEU A 562 -7.70 -1.84 4.54
C LEU A 562 -7.34 -1.92 6.03
N SER A 563 -6.19 -1.38 6.45
CA SER A 563 -5.80 -1.31 7.86
C SER A 563 -6.78 -0.54 8.75
N LEU A 564 -7.59 0.36 8.19
CA LEU A 564 -8.63 1.04 8.95
C LEU A 564 -9.72 0.08 9.43
N VAL A 565 -9.95 -1.05 8.75
CA VAL A 565 -10.88 -2.09 9.19
C VAL A 565 -10.43 -2.65 10.54
N ASN A 566 -9.18 -3.11 10.63
CA ASN A 566 -8.61 -3.65 11.87
C ASN A 566 -8.54 -2.58 12.97
N GLN A 567 -8.12 -1.36 12.65
CA GLN A 567 -8.07 -0.29 13.65
C GLN A 567 -9.44 0.05 14.24
N VAL A 568 -10.53 -0.06 13.47
CA VAL A 568 -11.90 0.11 13.97
C VAL A 568 -12.31 -1.06 14.85
N LEU A 569 -12.07 -2.30 14.40
CA LEU A 569 -12.39 -3.52 15.16
C LEU A 569 -11.65 -3.59 16.50
N GLU A 570 -10.37 -3.22 16.51
CA GLU A 570 -9.53 -3.13 17.70
C GLU A 570 -9.77 -1.86 18.54
N LYS A 571 -10.76 -1.03 18.16
CA LYS A 571 -11.14 0.19 18.89
C LYS A 571 -10.00 1.23 19.01
N LYS A 572 -8.97 1.15 18.15
CA LYS A 572 -7.86 2.12 18.06
C LYS A 572 -8.29 3.44 17.42
N ILE A 573 -9.29 3.39 16.54
CA ILE A 573 -9.91 4.57 15.91
C ILE A 573 -11.43 4.41 15.96
N ASN A 574 -12.14 5.52 16.17
CA ASN A 574 -13.59 5.51 16.11
C ASN A 574 -14.09 5.50 14.64
N PRO A 575 -15.29 4.95 14.38
CA PRO A 575 -15.77 4.73 13.02
C PRO A 575 -15.96 6.02 12.21
N PHE A 576 -16.34 7.14 12.84
CA PHE A 576 -16.53 8.42 12.14
C PHE A 576 -15.19 9.02 11.69
N ASN A 577 -14.17 8.97 12.53
CA ASN A 577 -12.83 9.40 12.18
C ASN A 577 -12.23 8.51 11.07
N ALA A 578 -12.43 7.19 11.15
CA ALA A 578 -12.02 6.27 10.09
C ALA A 578 -12.70 6.61 8.75
N TYR A 579 -14.01 6.90 8.78
CA TYR A 579 -14.75 7.35 7.59
C TYR A 579 -14.17 8.64 7.00
N ASN A 580 -13.85 9.62 7.84
CA ASN A 580 -13.24 10.88 7.42
C ASN A 580 -11.86 10.67 6.78
N LEU A 581 -11.04 9.77 7.32
CA LEU A 581 -9.75 9.41 6.71
C LEU A 581 -9.94 8.80 5.33
N VAL A 582 -10.90 7.88 5.16
CA VAL A 582 -11.23 7.30 3.86
C VAL A 582 -11.74 8.36 2.89
N LEU A 583 -12.63 9.25 3.33
CA LEU A 583 -13.18 10.32 2.49
C LEU A 583 -12.13 11.35 2.07
N ASN A 584 -11.18 11.67 2.94
CA ASN A 584 -10.18 12.71 2.71
C ASN A 584 -8.84 12.17 2.18
N ASN A 585 -8.73 10.87 1.92
CA ASN A 585 -7.52 10.27 1.36
C ASN A 585 -7.17 10.92 0.01
N PRO A 586 -5.95 11.46 -0.16
CA PRO A 586 -5.53 12.13 -1.40
C PRO A 586 -5.54 11.20 -2.62
N ASN A 587 -5.33 9.90 -2.41
CA ASN A 587 -5.24 8.91 -3.48
C ASN A 587 -6.59 8.66 -4.17
N LYS A 588 -7.71 9.06 -3.55
CA LYS A 588 -9.07 8.96 -4.14
C LYS A 588 -9.21 9.66 -5.48
N THR A 589 -8.29 10.58 -5.79
CA THR A 589 -8.30 11.40 -6.99
C THR A 589 -7.94 10.59 -8.23
N PHE A 590 -6.92 9.74 -8.16
CA PHE A 590 -6.40 9.00 -9.31
C PHE A 590 -6.72 7.50 -9.29
N ILE A 591 -7.06 6.93 -8.14
CA ILE A 591 -7.34 5.48 -8.03
C ILE A 591 -8.71 5.13 -8.62
N PRO A 592 -8.77 4.18 -9.57
CA PRO A 592 -10.02 3.66 -10.11
C PRO A 592 -10.90 3.03 -9.03
N GLY A 593 -12.21 3.30 -9.02
CA GLY A 593 -13.13 2.57 -8.15
C GLY A 593 -13.10 2.94 -6.66
N TYR A 594 -12.33 3.94 -6.24
CA TYR A 594 -12.27 4.38 -4.83
C TYR A 594 -13.64 4.70 -4.23
N ARG A 595 -14.57 5.28 -5.01
CA ARG A 595 -15.97 5.51 -4.56
C ARG A 595 -16.70 4.22 -4.17
N LYS A 596 -16.40 3.08 -4.82
CA LYS A 596 -16.97 1.78 -4.45
C LYS A 596 -16.37 1.27 -3.14
N PHE A 597 -15.07 1.45 -2.95
CA PHE A 597 -14.41 1.17 -1.68
C PHE A 597 -15.05 1.97 -0.54
N VAL A 598 -15.26 3.29 -0.72
CA VAL A 598 -15.95 4.14 0.27
C VAL A 598 -17.32 3.57 0.65
N LYS A 599 -18.11 3.10 -0.33
CA LYS A 599 -19.43 2.49 -0.07
C LYS A 599 -19.33 1.17 0.70
N ALA A 600 -18.39 0.30 0.32
CA ALA A 600 -18.15 -0.97 1.02
C ALA A 600 -17.69 -0.72 2.46
N PHE A 601 -16.77 0.23 2.67
CA PHE A 601 -16.28 0.64 3.97
C PHE A 601 -17.39 1.27 4.83
N GLN A 602 -18.23 2.13 4.25
CA GLN A 602 -19.39 2.71 4.94
C GLN A 602 -20.36 1.64 5.44
N LYS A 603 -20.60 0.59 4.64
CA LYS A 603 -21.43 -0.54 5.05
C LYS A 603 -20.82 -1.26 6.27
N PHE A 604 -19.53 -1.56 6.22
CA PHE A 604 -18.79 -2.13 7.35
C PHE A 604 -18.90 -1.27 8.62
N LEU A 605 -18.68 0.04 8.51
CA LEU A 605 -18.79 0.96 9.65
C LEU A 605 -20.20 0.99 10.23
N PHE A 606 -21.22 0.95 9.39
CA PHE A 606 -22.62 0.89 9.82
C PHE A 606 -22.90 -0.38 10.62
N ASP A 607 -22.45 -1.53 10.11
CA ASP A 607 -22.61 -2.82 10.79
C ASP A 607 -21.84 -2.84 12.13
N PHE A 608 -20.63 -2.26 12.18
CA PHE A 608 -19.86 -2.08 13.40
C PHE A 608 -20.58 -1.17 14.42
N ILE A 609 -21.03 0.02 14.01
CA ILE A 609 -21.75 0.95 14.89
C ILE A 609 -23.01 0.30 15.46
N LYS A 610 -23.73 -0.48 14.64
CA LYS A 610 -24.95 -1.17 15.09
C LYS A 610 -24.65 -2.20 16.18
N THR A 611 -23.51 -2.86 16.10
CA THR A 611 -23.08 -3.92 17.04
C THR A 611 -22.46 -3.32 18.31
N GLU A 612 -21.65 -2.26 18.18
CA GLU A 612 -20.84 -1.66 19.24
C GLU A 612 -21.37 -0.30 19.72
N LYS A 613 -22.71 -0.12 19.75
CA LYS A 613 -23.36 1.18 20.00
C LYS A 613 -22.87 1.88 21.28
N GLU A 614 -22.77 1.15 22.38
CA GLU A 614 -22.37 1.71 23.68
C GLU A 614 -20.91 2.18 23.67
N TYR A 615 -20.02 1.40 23.06
CA TYR A 615 -18.63 1.83 22.87
C TYR A 615 -18.55 3.11 22.04
N VAL A 616 -19.25 3.15 20.89
CA VAL A 616 -19.27 4.32 20.02
C VAL A 616 -19.80 5.54 20.76
N PHE A 617 -20.87 5.38 21.54
CA PHE A 617 -21.43 6.43 22.35
C PHE A 617 -20.43 6.99 23.36
N ASN A 618 -19.76 6.13 24.12
CA ASN A 618 -18.75 6.55 25.10
C ASN A 618 -17.61 7.36 24.47
N VAL A 619 -17.22 7.05 23.24
CA VAL A 619 -16.25 7.87 22.51
C VAL A 619 -16.82 9.25 22.17
N LEU A 620 -18.06 9.33 21.67
CA LEU A 620 -18.69 10.60 21.28
C LEU A 620 -18.97 11.51 22.48
N LYS A 621 -19.22 10.95 23.67
CA LYS A 621 -19.42 11.71 24.92
C LYS A 621 -18.22 12.59 25.29
N SER A 622 -17.02 12.26 24.83
CA SER A 622 -15.81 13.03 25.16
C SER A 622 -15.81 14.48 24.63
N ASN A 623 -16.63 14.76 23.61
CA ASN A 623 -16.84 16.11 23.09
C ASN A 623 -18.26 16.21 22.50
N PRO A 624 -19.28 16.34 23.35
CA PRO A 624 -20.68 16.22 22.95
C PRO A 624 -21.12 17.32 22.00
N THR A 625 -20.55 18.52 22.15
CA THR A 625 -20.83 19.69 21.32
C THR A 625 -20.42 19.46 19.87
N ASP A 626 -19.17 19.03 19.63
CA ASP A 626 -18.67 18.78 18.27
C ASP A 626 -19.29 17.54 17.63
N TYR A 627 -19.66 16.54 18.44
CA TYR A 627 -20.22 15.27 17.99
C TYR A 627 -21.75 15.21 18.00
N THR A 628 -22.44 16.33 18.24
CA THR A 628 -23.91 16.37 18.29
C THR A 628 -24.59 15.72 17.06
N PRO A 629 -24.18 16.00 15.81
CA PRO A 629 -24.79 15.35 14.64
C PRO A 629 -24.66 13.82 14.66
N GLN A 630 -23.51 13.30 15.09
CA GLN A 630 -23.22 11.87 15.17
C GLN A 630 -24.01 11.22 16.31
N ILE A 631 -24.13 11.88 17.45
CA ILE A 631 -24.95 11.42 18.58
C ILE A 631 -26.42 11.36 18.17
N LEU A 632 -26.95 12.40 17.51
CA LEU A 632 -28.32 12.39 17.00
C LEU A 632 -28.59 11.25 16.02
N THR A 633 -27.61 10.94 15.17
CA THR A 633 -27.66 9.79 14.25
C THR A 633 -27.68 8.47 15.02
N LEU A 634 -26.83 8.32 16.05
CA LEU A 634 -26.75 7.14 16.90
C LEU A 634 -28.06 6.87 17.67
N LEU A 635 -28.72 7.93 18.14
CA LEU A 635 -30.02 7.88 18.81
C LEU A 635 -31.19 7.64 17.85
N ASN A 636 -30.93 7.63 16.54
CA ASN A 636 -31.92 7.55 15.46
C ASN A 636 -32.98 8.65 15.58
N LEU A 637 -32.55 9.89 15.82
CA LEU A 637 -33.44 11.05 16.03
C LEU A 637 -33.53 11.99 14.82
N SER A 638 -32.75 11.77 13.77
CA SER A 638 -32.71 12.68 12.61
C SER A 638 -34.08 12.89 11.96
N ALA A 639 -34.92 11.85 11.88
CA ALA A 639 -36.29 11.97 11.37
C ALA A 639 -37.21 12.70 12.38
N ASP A 640 -37.14 12.33 13.67
CA ASP A 640 -37.99 12.88 14.74
C ASP A 640 -37.79 14.39 14.93
N LEU A 641 -36.61 14.92 14.62
CA LEU A 641 -36.24 16.33 14.79
C LEU A 641 -36.41 17.18 13.51
N THR A 642 -36.95 16.60 12.45
CA THR A 642 -37.08 17.27 11.15
C THR A 642 -37.92 18.55 11.26
N GLY A 643 -37.39 19.67 10.78
CA GLY A 643 -38.07 20.97 10.83
C GLY A 643 -37.88 21.76 12.13
N LEU A 644 -37.09 21.26 13.08
CA LEU A 644 -36.70 21.99 14.30
C LEU A 644 -35.26 22.52 14.18
N GLN A 645 -35.07 23.83 14.33
CA GLN A 645 -33.75 24.48 14.35
C GLN A 645 -33.37 24.93 15.77
N LEU A 646 -33.14 23.97 16.66
CA LEU A 646 -32.88 24.20 18.08
C LEU A 646 -31.39 24.07 18.42
N PRO A 647 -30.93 24.64 19.54
CA PRO A 647 -29.52 24.57 19.97
C PRO A 647 -29.16 23.18 20.54
N TYR A 648 -29.21 22.15 19.69
CA TYR A 648 -28.99 20.75 20.09
C TYR A 648 -27.66 20.51 20.78
N ALA A 649 -26.60 21.20 20.37
CA ALA A 649 -25.28 21.04 20.96
C ALA A 649 -25.26 21.44 22.45
N ARG A 650 -25.95 22.53 22.79
CA ARG A 650 -26.13 22.96 24.18
C ARG A 650 -26.98 21.97 24.98
N PHE A 651 -28.02 21.40 24.38
CA PHE A 651 -28.81 20.37 25.05
C PHE A 651 -27.98 19.12 25.32
N MET A 652 -27.10 18.72 24.39
CA MET A 652 -26.20 17.59 24.57
C MET A 652 -25.17 17.85 25.68
N GLU A 653 -24.60 19.05 25.73
CA GLU A 653 -23.68 19.48 26.80
C GLU A 653 -24.34 19.44 28.19
N ASP A 654 -25.58 19.91 28.32
CA ASP A 654 -26.35 19.87 29.58
C ASP A 654 -26.65 18.44 30.05
N LEU A 655 -26.90 17.52 29.11
CA LEU A 655 -27.47 16.19 29.40
C LEU A 655 -26.42 15.09 29.49
N ILE A 656 -25.29 15.24 28.79
CA ILE A 656 -24.25 14.20 28.77
C ILE A 656 -23.39 14.31 30.03
N LYS A 657 -23.69 13.42 30.98
CA LYS A 657 -22.90 13.15 32.19
C LYS A 657 -22.15 11.82 32.02
N ASP A 658 -21.12 11.57 32.83
CA ASP A 658 -20.24 10.40 32.67
C ASP A 658 -21.03 9.07 32.62
N ASP A 659 -22.03 8.89 33.49
CA ASP A 659 -22.75 7.63 33.65
C ASP A 659 -24.03 7.47 32.81
N ILE A 660 -24.36 8.41 31.92
CA ILE A 660 -25.64 8.35 31.17
C ILE A 660 -25.64 7.21 30.15
N THR A 661 -26.69 6.40 30.11
CA THR A 661 -26.87 5.39 29.04
C THR A 661 -27.49 6.00 27.78
N LEU A 662 -27.31 5.34 26.63
CA LEU A 662 -27.85 5.82 25.35
C LEU A 662 -29.40 5.92 25.36
N LYS A 663 -30.06 4.99 26.06
CA LYS A 663 -31.52 4.99 26.23
C LYS A 663 -31.99 6.15 27.12
N GLN A 664 -31.29 6.40 28.23
CA GLN A 664 -31.59 7.55 29.11
C GLN A 664 -31.37 8.87 28.37
N LEU A 665 -30.23 9.03 27.68
CA LEU A 665 -29.97 10.23 26.90
C LEU A 665 -31.06 10.49 25.85
N LYS A 666 -31.53 9.46 25.12
CA LYS A 666 -32.62 9.63 24.15
C LYS A 666 -33.88 10.20 24.80
N HIS A 667 -34.26 9.66 25.95
CA HIS A 667 -35.46 10.08 26.68
C HIS A 667 -35.31 11.52 27.20
N ASP A 668 -34.20 11.79 27.89
CA ASP A 668 -33.94 13.10 28.50
C ASP A 668 -33.79 14.20 27.46
N PHE A 669 -33.18 13.89 26.31
CA PHE A 669 -33.04 14.82 25.19
C PHE A 669 -34.38 15.21 24.58
N LEU A 670 -35.26 14.24 24.32
CA LEU A 670 -36.61 14.53 23.82
C LEU A 670 -37.44 15.33 24.84
N ASN A 671 -37.32 15.01 26.13
CA ASN A 671 -37.98 15.76 27.21
C ASN A 671 -37.46 17.20 27.28
N LYS A 672 -36.15 17.42 27.17
CA LYS A 672 -35.53 18.75 27.15
C LYS A 672 -36.02 19.57 25.95
N ILE A 673 -36.19 18.96 24.79
CA ILE A 673 -36.79 19.62 23.62
C ILE A 673 -38.24 19.99 23.89
N HIS A 674 -39.04 19.08 24.44
CA HIS A 674 -40.43 19.39 24.81
C HIS A 674 -40.52 20.57 25.78
N GLN A 675 -39.71 20.56 26.85
CA GLN A 675 -39.63 21.65 27.82
C GLN A 675 -39.19 22.97 27.17
N TYR A 676 -38.20 22.93 26.27
CA TYR A 676 -37.73 24.11 25.57
C TYR A 676 -38.84 24.72 24.71
N ILE A 677 -39.53 23.91 23.90
CA ILE A 677 -40.63 24.36 23.05
C ILE A 677 -41.78 24.90 23.92
N GLU A 678 -42.15 24.22 25.00
CA GLU A 678 -43.22 24.67 25.89
C GLU A 678 -42.90 26.03 26.53
N ASN A 679 -41.69 26.21 27.04
CA ASN A 679 -41.24 27.48 27.62
C ASN A 679 -41.21 28.61 26.58
N ASP A 680 -40.69 28.31 25.38
CA ASP A 680 -40.62 29.27 24.27
C ASP A 680 -42.01 29.71 23.80
N LEU A 681 -43.01 28.83 23.83
CA LEU A 681 -44.39 29.14 23.45
C LEU A 681 -45.24 29.75 24.56
N GLN A 682 -44.85 29.60 25.84
CA GLN A 682 -45.51 30.24 26.99
C GLN A 682 -45.12 31.72 27.10
N ASN A 683 -43.84 32.03 26.95
CA ASN A 683 -43.30 33.40 27.00
C ASN A 683 -42.58 33.75 25.69
N PRO A 684 -43.32 33.91 24.58
CA PRO A 684 -42.73 34.07 23.26
C PRO A 684 -41.96 35.37 23.16
N LYS A 685 -40.65 35.27 22.90
CA LYS A 685 -39.86 36.42 22.46
C LYS A 685 -40.21 36.75 21.01
N LYS A 686 -40.04 38.00 20.60
CA LYS A 686 -40.14 38.40 19.18
C LYS A 686 -39.23 37.49 18.35
N GLU A 687 -39.70 37.02 17.20
CA GLU A 687 -39.03 36.12 16.25
C GLU A 687 -38.74 34.68 16.74
N SER A 688 -39.01 34.35 17.99
CA SER A 688 -38.70 33.03 18.60
C SER A 688 -39.21 31.85 17.78
N THR A 689 -40.40 31.97 17.20
CA THR A 689 -41.05 30.87 16.49
C THR A 689 -40.50 30.59 15.09
N ILE A 690 -39.58 31.41 14.56
CA ILE A 690 -39.04 31.23 13.19
C ILE A 690 -38.28 29.89 13.05
N VAL A 691 -37.74 29.36 14.15
CA VAL A 691 -36.97 28.10 14.19
C VAL A 691 -37.81 26.84 13.93
N TYR A 692 -39.14 26.97 13.87
CA TYR A 692 -40.09 25.85 13.68
C TYR A 692 -40.63 25.79 12.24
N ASP A 693 -40.13 24.89 11.40
CA ASP A 693 -40.71 24.62 10.08
C ASP A 693 -41.87 23.63 10.17
N LEU A 694 -43.08 24.15 10.33
CA LEU A 694 -44.30 23.36 10.46
C LEU A 694 -44.56 22.40 9.29
N LYS A 695 -44.09 22.72 8.07
CA LYS A 695 -44.26 21.83 6.90
C LYS A 695 -43.42 20.57 7.08
N SER A 696 -42.18 20.76 7.52
CA SER A 696 -41.21 19.70 7.75
C SER A 696 -41.50 18.90 9.03
N MET A 697 -42.14 19.51 10.02
CA MET A 697 -42.55 18.87 11.28
C MET A 697 -43.76 17.93 11.16
N ARG A 698 -44.46 17.86 10.01
CA ARG A 698 -45.76 17.16 9.86
C ARG A 698 -45.77 15.72 10.39
N ASN A 699 -44.67 15.00 10.24
CA ASN A 699 -44.53 13.60 10.64
C ASN A 699 -43.65 13.42 11.89
N THR A 700 -43.53 14.46 12.72
CA THR A 700 -42.69 14.44 13.93
C THR A 700 -43.54 14.45 15.20
N PRO A 701 -43.03 13.96 16.35
CA PRO A 701 -43.72 14.05 17.64
C PRO A 701 -44.05 15.49 18.09
N PHE A 702 -43.40 16.49 17.49
CA PHE A 702 -43.51 17.91 17.87
C PHE A 702 -44.62 18.65 17.10
N ILE A 703 -45.30 17.99 16.15
CA ILE A 703 -46.41 18.60 15.39
C ILE A 703 -47.56 19.06 16.30
N LYS A 704 -47.70 18.48 17.49
CA LYS A 704 -48.70 18.86 18.50
C LYS A 704 -48.65 20.34 18.88
N TYR A 705 -47.49 21.00 18.74
CA TYR A 705 -47.32 22.43 19.03
C TYR A 705 -47.70 23.37 17.88
N SER A 706 -48.01 22.83 16.69
CA SER A 706 -48.23 23.62 15.47
C SER A 706 -49.33 24.69 15.60
N LYS A 707 -50.47 24.35 16.22
CA LYS A 707 -51.57 25.32 16.43
C LYS A 707 -51.11 26.53 17.24
N ARG A 708 -50.40 26.29 18.35
CA ARG A 708 -49.89 27.35 19.22
C ARG A 708 -48.85 28.22 18.53
N ILE A 709 -47.97 27.61 17.73
CA ILE A 709 -46.97 28.33 16.92
C ILE A 709 -47.67 29.26 15.91
N VAL A 710 -48.72 28.77 15.23
CA VAL A 710 -49.50 29.58 14.27
C VAL A 710 -50.16 30.76 14.97
N GLU A 711 -50.78 30.55 16.14
CA GLU A 711 -51.40 31.62 16.94
C GLU A 711 -50.40 32.71 17.36
N ILE A 712 -49.19 32.32 17.76
CA ILE A 712 -48.15 33.27 18.17
C ILE A 712 -47.66 34.07 16.96
N ARG A 713 -47.35 33.40 15.85
CA ARG A 713 -46.94 34.07 14.60
C ARG A 713 -47.99 35.06 14.09
N LYS A 714 -49.27 34.69 14.19
CA LYS A 714 -50.39 35.55 13.83
C LYS A 714 -50.42 36.78 14.73
N ARG A 715 -50.42 36.60 16.05
CA ARG A 715 -50.40 37.71 17.02
C ARG A 715 -49.18 38.61 16.85
N GLU A 716 -48.01 38.03 16.61
CA GLU A 716 -46.77 38.78 16.39
C GLU A 716 -46.89 39.68 15.15
N PHE A 717 -47.42 39.16 14.05
CA PHE A 717 -47.68 39.95 12.85
C PHE A 717 -48.71 41.05 13.09
N GLU A 718 -49.86 40.70 13.67
CA GLU A 718 -50.99 41.63 13.87
C GLU A 718 -50.70 42.71 14.92
N ASN A 719 -49.81 42.46 15.88
CA ASN A 719 -49.43 43.46 16.88
C ASN A 719 -48.27 44.36 16.44
N THR A 720 -47.57 44.01 15.35
CA THR A 720 -46.43 44.81 14.88
C THR A 720 -46.92 46.01 14.08
N LEU A 721 -46.49 47.21 14.51
CA LEU A 721 -46.89 48.48 13.90
C LEU A 721 -46.19 48.72 12.57
N ILE A 722 -46.94 49.24 11.61
CA ILE A 722 -46.45 49.82 10.35
C ILE A 722 -46.65 51.33 10.44
N PHE A 723 -45.56 52.09 10.36
CA PHE A 723 -45.62 53.55 10.39
C PHE A 723 -45.83 54.12 9.01
N LYS A 724 -46.82 55.02 8.90
CA LYS A 724 -47.04 55.82 7.71
C LYS A 724 -46.27 57.13 7.82
N HIS A 725 -45.44 57.41 6.82
CA HIS A 725 -44.72 58.66 6.63
C HIS A 725 -45.31 59.43 5.44
N SER A 726 -45.38 60.76 5.59
CA SER A 726 -45.84 61.68 4.56
C SER A 726 -44.88 62.86 4.50
N GLU A 727 -44.04 62.90 3.46
CA GLU A 727 -43.11 64.00 3.19
C GLU A 727 -43.30 64.46 1.74
N HIS A 728 -43.41 65.76 1.51
CA HIS A 728 -43.46 66.37 0.17
C HIS A 728 -44.42 65.66 -0.84
N ASP A 729 -45.67 65.43 -0.44
CA ASP A 729 -46.72 64.75 -1.23
C ASP A 729 -46.47 63.27 -1.59
N GLU A 730 -45.42 62.63 -1.05
CA GLU A 730 -45.18 61.19 -1.18
C GLU A 730 -45.49 60.43 0.13
N GLU A 731 -46.42 59.46 0.04
CA GLU A 731 -46.75 58.53 1.14
C GLU A 731 -45.89 57.27 1.05
N TRP A 732 -45.15 56.94 2.11
CA TRP A 732 -44.44 55.67 2.23
C TRP A 732 -44.63 55.03 3.60
N PHE A 733 -44.47 53.70 3.64
CA PHE A 733 -44.76 52.88 4.81
C PHE A 733 -43.52 52.13 5.27
N ASP A 734 -43.19 52.24 6.55
CA ASP A 734 -42.09 51.51 7.17
C ASP A 734 -42.53 50.09 7.51
N LEU A 735 -41.97 49.12 6.76
CA LEU A 735 -42.18 47.70 6.95
C LEU A 735 -41.03 47.04 7.72
N SER A 736 -40.04 47.79 8.19
CA SER A 736 -38.83 47.25 8.84
C SER A 736 -39.14 46.32 10.01
N GLU A 737 -40.11 46.68 10.86
CA GLU A 737 -40.51 45.87 12.00
C GLU A 737 -41.38 44.67 11.62
N VAL A 738 -42.28 44.82 10.64
CA VAL A 738 -43.13 43.71 10.16
C VAL A 738 -42.31 42.70 9.36
N ASN A 739 -41.30 43.14 8.61
CA ASN A 739 -40.35 42.30 7.86
C ASN A 739 -39.55 41.36 8.78
N LYS A 740 -39.40 41.72 10.06
CA LYS A 740 -38.79 40.84 11.06
C LYS A 740 -39.69 39.65 11.45
N THR A 741 -41.02 39.81 11.39
CA THR A 741 -41.97 38.74 11.73
C THR A 741 -41.99 37.61 10.70
N TYR A 742 -42.38 36.39 11.11
CA TYR A 742 -42.44 35.23 10.21
C TYR A 742 -43.33 35.48 8.98
N TYR A 743 -44.56 35.98 9.18
CA TYR A 743 -45.50 36.23 8.09
C TYR A 743 -45.09 37.43 7.24
N GLY A 744 -44.63 38.53 7.84
CA GLY A 744 -44.18 39.70 7.08
C GLY A 744 -43.04 39.38 6.12
N LYS A 745 -42.01 38.68 6.61
CA LYS A 745 -40.90 38.21 5.78
C LYS A 745 -41.35 37.31 4.63
N LYS A 746 -42.29 36.38 4.87
CA LYS A 746 -42.81 35.46 3.85
C LYS A 746 -43.62 36.20 2.79
N LEU A 747 -44.51 37.10 3.21
CA LEU A 747 -45.37 37.89 2.32
C LEU A 747 -44.53 38.82 1.44
N LEU A 748 -43.55 39.54 2.01
CA LEU A 748 -42.64 40.40 1.25
C LEU A 748 -41.83 39.63 0.22
N LYS A 749 -41.35 38.44 0.59
CA LYS A 749 -40.63 37.56 -0.33
C LYS A 749 -41.51 37.07 -1.50
N ILE A 750 -42.80 36.78 -1.25
CA ILE A 750 -43.75 36.38 -2.31
C ILE A 750 -44.01 37.54 -3.27
N LEU A 751 -44.06 38.77 -2.77
CA LEU A 751 -44.33 39.96 -3.56
C LEU A 751 -43.12 40.52 -4.29
N ASN A 752 -41.91 40.01 -4.00
CA ASN A 752 -40.65 40.41 -4.63
C ASN A 752 -40.38 41.93 -4.56
N VAL A 753 -40.70 42.55 -3.42
CA VAL A 753 -40.56 43.99 -3.18
C VAL A 753 -39.08 44.38 -3.21
N LYS A 754 -38.72 45.41 -3.97
CA LYS A 754 -37.31 45.85 -4.15
C LYS A 754 -36.68 46.34 -2.84
N ASN A 755 -37.45 47.01 -2.00
CA ASN A 755 -37.04 47.41 -0.66
C ASN A 755 -37.96 46.77 0.40
N PRO A 756 -37.54 45.71 1.10
CA PRO A 756 -38.41 44.99 2.03
C PRO A 756 -38.71 45.77 3.32
N ASN A 757 -38.04 46.90 3.56
CA ASN A 757 -38.27 47.74 4.73
C ASN A 757 -39.13 48.97 4.42
N ARG A 758 -39.40 49.27 3.15
CA ARG A 758 -40.18 50.44 2.74
C ARG A 758 -41.08 50.08 1.57
N ALA A 759 -42.37 50.31 1.72
CA ALA A 759 -43.34 50.15 0.66
C ALA A 759 -43.98 51.49 0.28
N ASP A 760 -44.22 51.69 -1.00
CA ASP A 760 -45.16 52.71 -1.46
C ASP A 760 -46.63 52.25 -1.22
N LYS A 761 -47.58 53.12 -1.55
CA LYS A 761 -49.01 52.83 -1.38
C LYS A 761 -49.50 51.62 -2.20
N ALA A 762 -48.99 51.43 -3.42
CA ALA A 762 -49.39 50.32 -4.28
C ALA A 762 -48.81 48.99 -3.81
N GLU A 763 -47.56 49.01 -3.34
CA GLU A 763 -46.88 47.86 -2.72
C GLU A 763 -47.54 47.48 -1.39
N LEU A 764 -47.92 48.46 -0.55
CA LEU A 764 -48.65 48.19 0.69
C LEU A 764 -50.02 47.58 0.41
N GLN A 765 -50.77 48.05 -0.58
CA GLN A 765 -52.07 47.44 -0.94
C GLN A 765 -51.91 45.98 -1.37
N LYS A 766 -50.86 45.65 -2.14
CA LYS A 766 -50.57 44.25 -2.50
C LYS A 766 -50.22 43.41 -1.27
N PHE A 767 -49.44 43.98 -0.35
CA PHE A 767 -49.08 43.35 0.92
C PHE A 767 -50.30 43.09 1.82
N GLU A 768 -51.16 44.09 1.99
CA GLU A 768 -52.41 44.01 2.74
C GLU A 768 -53.36 42.97 2.14
N ASN A 769 -53.54 42.97 0.82
CA ASN A 769 -54.40 42.01 0.12
C ASN A 769 -53.91 40.57 0.32
N LEU A 770 -52.58 40.35 0.29
CA LEU A 770 -52.01 39.04 0.51
C LEU A 770 -52.14 38.60 1.98
N ALA A 771 -51.95 39.52 2.94
CA ALA A 771 -52.16 39.28 4.37
C ALA A 771 -53.62 38.92 4.68
N LYS A 772 -54.59 39.68 4.14
CA LYS A 772 -56.02 39.42 4.29
C LYS A 772 -56.43 38.05 3.74
N LYS A 773 -55.89 37.64 2.58
CA LYS A 773 -56.16 36.31 1.98
C LYS A 773 -55.78 35.14 2.88
N ILE A 774 -54.82 35.33 3.79
CA ILE A 774 -54.40 34.31 4.76
C ILE A 774 -54.92 34.60 6.19
N GLY A 775 -55.88 35.52 6.32
CA GLY A 775 -56.57 35.81 7.58
C GLY A 775 -55.74 36.59 8.61
N LEU A 776 -54.84 37.45 8.13
CA LEU A 776 -54.02 38.35 8.96
C LEU A 776 -54.41 39.82 8.75
N ASN A 777 -54.42 40.60 9.82
CA ASN A 777 -54.68 42.04 9.79
C ASN A 777 -53.39 42.86 9.96
N LEU A 778 -53.30 43.99 9.25
CA LEU A 778 -52.22 44.96 9.43
C LEU A 778 -52.57 45.94 10.56
N ASN A 779 -51.57 46.30 11.37
CA ASN A 779 -51.70 47.32 12.39
C ASN A 779 -50.93 48.58 11.95
N MET A 780 -51.68 49.60 11.52
CA MET A 780 -51.11 50.81 10.91
C MET A 780 -51.30 52.02 11.83
N THR A 781 -50.25 52.84 11.96
CA THR A 781 -50.28 54.09 12.74
C THR A 781 -49.59 55.22 11.99
N HIS A 782 -50.07 56.45 12.17
CA HIS A 782 -49.40 57.65 11.66
C HIS A 782 -48.22 58.01 12.55
N TRP A 783 -47.05 58.26 11.96
CA TRP A 783 -45.95 58.88 12.68
C TRP A 783 -46.29 60.36 12.92
N LYS A 784 -46.51 60.77 14.17
CA LYS A 784 -46.57 62.19 14.55
C LYS A 784 -45.15 62.63 14.88
N SER A 785 -44.62 63.57 14.09
CA SER A 785 -43.37 64.29 14.39
C SER A 785 -43.43 64.98 15.74
#